data_AF-S7XL27-F1
#
_entry.id   AF-S7XL27-F1
#
_cell.length_a   1.000
_cell.length_b   1.000
_cell.length_c   1.000
_cell.angle_alpha   90.00
_cell.angle_beta   90.00
_cell.angle_gamma   90.00
#
_symmetry.space_group_name_H-M   'P 1'
#
loop_
_entity.id
_entity.type
_entity.pdbx_description
1 polymer ?
#
loop_
_entity_poly.entity_id
_entity_poly.type
_entity_poly.pdbx_seq_one_letter_code
_entity_poly.pdbx_strand_id
1 'polypeptide(L)'
;MSTLRKVLNLKYKIERDNTLSPSEIEFIRNCLTLKSIDDMDIYQESDTLVMLTFQISLFQILRELAMQNIIDSQVFKQMVDICLERITYPQEEQSRIRKLKKEMDNIVIDICLKMRSRNIYEVMNEYLQKEEINESLGVCFLLLTDTQPKNKKLRILKNLEPKEELVEVLKEISGNLRKEFLNILFISLRDKIKSVNDRIYILALIEINKILKREDTKMLEFLEKNINKIEHDYIFIELLKTLIYEEESRIRALKILNNSNILDDVFNALETIQNLNRIEVKEIRPEDSKMISTTLSVLYKIKEEVIIQRHIELLIHSIKLSISTEIKKEILKNLSLISVSELNRIEELIFSYLDSTAYEIFEGEKRKNNFYFTEGFLILCNNYIKNMNEAQINLSEEIIKYSTFTMISGNEELIKYTLQMIFELKNKKMQKIGYYEILKYTVFLKEILSDNEILESLLEFFSKEKNTIKIFDISFIMNISYYSSINFYKFISTFPIEEISPYFTIEFLDQLAINKEEGIKYFIENSKEINTSKFIKRNIEWFNRFIIDSNEEYILEGIIKIYNNVQNNYNDIKFNLLDDNNAENIDMKDFNKNDNIDKNNIDKKINNIFLLPRIYNDEFFEIFTKITLLTGEIEESLKNIHPGLIRNCIKGYSSFIKSRIIIRDNVEQEIKDLLNSELPVDDLLAFYKLWYKIPVFTNSYSKLSYQIILSSKNDELFLTYFPESTIFEKYLLFSVLEKPSNEIKYLIQNEIIHILEIKEKSKEEIILLEACYYGLLHFNDIEEVMVLINALVKESNYILLLLSIKNILNGGETVIRRGKVDLELERMCYQLMKVKGVGNNREMREWGKLLSIEN
;
A
#
# COMPACT_ATOMS: atom_id res chain seq x y z
N MET A 1 9.86 -11.18 -21.64
CA MET A 1 9.86 -9.87 -20.92
C MET A 1 9.94 -8.64 -21.84
N SER A 2 10.71 -8.69 -22.94
CA SER A 2 10.86 -7.53 -23.85
C SER A 2 9.57 -7.17 -24.60
N THR A 3 8.79 -8.17 -25.03
CA THR A 3 7.51 -8.03 -25.74
C THR A 3 6.40 -7.45 -24.87
N LEU A 4 6.28 -7.90 -23.62
CA LEU A 4 5.33 -7.36 -22.64
C LEU A 4 5.60 -5.87 -22.36
N ARG A 5 6.87 -5.50 -22.16
CA ARG A 5 7.26 -4.08 -21.99
C ARG A 5 6.92 -3.24 -23.22
N LYS A 6 7.13 -3.77 -24.43
CA LYS A 6 6.72 -3.09 -25.68
C LYS A 6 5.21 -2.89 -25.75
N VAL A 7 4.41 -3.91 -25.40
CA VAL A 7 2.95 -3.82 -25.37
C VAL A 7 2.46 -2.80 -24.33
N LEU A 8 3.02 -2.80 -23.12
CA LEU A 8 2.70 -1.80 -22.10
C LEU A 8 3.08 -0.38 -22.54
N ASN A 9 4.25 -0.20 -23.16
CA ASN A 9 4.65 1.10 -23.71
C ASN A 9 3.73 1.58 -24.83
N LEU A 10 3.23 0.68 -25.68
CA LEU A 10 2.23 1.02 -26.69
C LEU A 10 0.89 1.43 -26.08
N LYS A 11 0.46 0.79 -24.98
CA LYS A 11 -0.71 1.20 -24.23
C LYS A 11 -0.57 2.64 -23.71
N TYR A 12 0.54 2.95 -23.03
CA TYR A 12 0.82 4.31 -22.55
C TYR A 12 0.90 5.34 -23.67
N LYS A 13 1.49 4.97 -24.82
CA LYS A 13 1.56 5.85 -26.00
C LYS A 13 0.19 6.15 -26.58
N ILE A 14 -0.73 5.19 -26.62
CA ILE A 14 -2.11 5.42 -27.10
C ILE A 14 -2.87 6.31 -26.13
N GLU A 15 -2.77 6.07 -24.82
CA GLU A 15 -3.40 6.88 -23.78
C GLU A 15 -2.93 8.34 -23.80
N ARG A 16 -1.66 8.58 -24.20
CA ARG A 16 -1.05 9.91 -24.23
C ARG A 16 -1.21 10.63 -25.58
N ASP A 17 -0.92 9.95 -26.68
CA ASP A 17 -0.69 10.58 -28.00
C ASP A 17 -1.75 10.22 -29.04
N ASN A 18 -2.72 9.34 -28.72
CA ASN A 18 -3.80 8.89 -29.61
C ASN A 18 -3.35 8.44 -31.03
N THR A 19 -2.09 8.01 -31.20
CA THR A 19 -1.55 7.65 -32.52
C THR A 19 -0.63 6.43 -32.44
N LEU A 20 -0.77 5.54 -33.42
CA LEU A 20 0.15 4.43 -33.68
C LEU A 20 0.67 4.48 -35.11
N SER A 21 1.94 4.09 -35.29
CA SER A 21 2.52 3.86 -36.61
C SER A 21 2.03 2.53 -37.22
N PRO A 22 2.01 2.40 -38.55
CA PRO A 22 1.64 1.14 -39.22
C PRO A 22 2.44 -0.08 -38.77
N SER A 23 3.73 0.10 -38.45
CA SER A 23 4.59 -0.96 -37.91
C SER A 23 4.18 -1.41 -36.50
N GLU A 24 3.64 -0.51 -35.68
CA GLU A 24 3.15 -0.85 -34.33
C GLU A 24 1.82 -1.60 -34.41
N ILE A 25 0.94 -1.25 -35.36
CA ILE A 25 -0.29 -2.00 -35.63
C ILE A 25 0.03 -3.41 -36.14
N GLU A 26 0.99 -3.54 -37.06
CA GLU A 26 1.46 -4.84 -37.56
C GLU A 26 2.09 -5.68 -36.42
N PHE A 27 2.82 -5.05 -35.50
CA PHE A 27 3.36 -5.70 -34.32
C PHE A 27 2.26 -6.23 -33.38
N ILE A 28 1.21 -5.44 -33.12
CA ILE A 28 0.05 -5.87 -32.30
C ILE A 28 -0.66 -7.05 -32.99
N ARG A 29 -0.86 -6.98 -34.31
CA ARG A 29 -1.45 -8.06 -35.11
C ARG A 29 -0.63 -9.36 -35.00
N ASN A 30 0.68 -9.26 -35.10
CA ASN A 30 1.56 -10.42 -34.97
C ASN A 30 1.53 -11.01 -33.55
N CYS A 31 1.48 -10.17 -32.52
CA CYS A 31 1.32 -10.59 -31.12
C CYS A 31 0.02 -11.37 -30.87
N LEU A 32 -1.10 -10.99 -31.52
CA LEU A 32 -2.37 -11.71 -31.40
C LEU A 32 -2.31 -13.14 -31.94
N THR A 33 -1.53 -13.38 -32.99
CA THR A 33 -1.39 -14.71 -33.59
C THR A 33 -0.36 -15.60 -32.87
N LEU A 34 0.32 -15.07 -31.84
CA LEU A 34 1.46 -15.69 -31.14
C LEU A 34 2.63 -16.13 -32.05
N LYS A 35 2.58 -15.86 -33.36
CA LYS A 35 3.56 -16.33 -34.36
C LYS A 35 4.92 -15.61 -34.33
N SER A 36 5.01 -14.47 -33.65
CA SER A 36 6.21 -13.61 -33.67
C SER A 36 6.90 -13.47 -32.31
N ILE A 37 6.58 -14.33 -31.34
CA ILE A 37 7.12 -14.20 -29.99
C ILE A 37 8.09 -15.36 -29.75
N ASP A 38 9.34 -15.20 -30.20
CA ASP A 38 10.44 -16.13 -29.95
C ASP A 38 10.69 -16.40 -28.45
N ASP A 39 10.16 -15.55 -27.56
CA ASP A 39 10.22 -15.67 -26.10
C ASP A 39 9.10 -16.56 -25.49
N MET A 40 8.09 -17.01 -26.27
CA MET A 40 6.94 -17.77 -25.73
C MET A 40 7.23 -19.27 -25.52
N ASP A 41 8.23 -19.82 -26.20
CA ASP A 41 8.67 -21.22 -26.05
C ASP A 41 9.22 -21.52 -24.64
N ILE A 42 9.41 -20.48 -23.81
CA ILE A 42 9.93 -20.55 -22.44
C ILE A 42 8.82 -20.77 -21.40
N TYR A 43 7.56 -20.43 -21.72
CA TYR A 43 6.45 -20.51 -20.77
C TYR A 43 5.78 -21.90 -20.82
N GLN A 44 5.65 -22.56 -19.67
CA GLN A 44 4.96 -23.84 -19.57
C GLN A 44 3.44 -23.63 -19.48
N GLU A 45 2.62 -24.68 -19.65
CA GLU A 45 1.16 -24.62 -19.42
C GLU A 45 0.79 -24.05 -18.04
N SER A 46 1.70 -24.09 -17.07
CA SER A 46 1.57 -23.46 -15.74
C SER A 46 1.59 -21.92 -15.75
N ASP A 47 2.04 -21.25 -16.81
CA ASP A 47 2.14 -19.77 -16.89
C ASP A 47 0.90 -19.11 -17.52
N THR A 48 -0.22 -19.83 -17.53
CA THR A 48 -1.48 -19.45 -18.15
C THR A 48 -2.00 -18.08 -17.72
N LEU A 49 -1.81 -17.70 -16.45
CA LEU A 49 -2.24 -16.39 -15.95
C LEU A 49 -1.49 -15.24 -16.62
N VAL A 50 -0.19 -15.37 -16.82
CA VAL A 50 0.67 -14.37 -17.48
C VAL A 50 0.26 -14.21 -18.95
N MET A 51 -0.04 -15.32 -19.63
CA MET A 51 -0.55 -15.34 -21.00
C MET A 51 -1.88 -14.60 -21.13
N LEU A 52 -2.82 -14.86 -20.23
CA LEU A 52 -4.12 -14.19 -20.22
C LEU A 52 -4.01 -12.70 -19.89
N THR A 53 -3.17 -12.32 -18.94
CA THR A 53 -2.92 -10.90 -18.61
C THR A 53 -2.29 -10.16 -19.80
N PHE A 54 -1.39 -10.81 -20.53
CA PHE A 54 -0.82 -10.28 -21.77
C PHE A 54 -1.88 -10.11 -22.87
N GLN A 55 -2.71 -11.14 -23.10
CA GLN A 55 -3.81 -11.08 -24.06
C GLN A 55 -4.83 -9.98 -23.72
N ILE A 56 -5.15 -9.77 -22.44
CA ILE A 56 -6.04 -8.68 -22.01
C ILE A 56 -5.41 -7.33 -22.30
N SER A 57 -4.12 -7.16 -22.02
CA SER A 57 -3.41 -5.92 -22.31
C SER A 57 -3.46 -5.61 -23.82
N LEU A 58 -3.31 -6.62 -24.67
CA LEU A 58 -3.50 -6.50 -26.12
C LEU A 58 -4.94 -6.14 -26.50
N PHE A 59 -5.94 -6.78 -25.90
CA PHE A 59 -7.35 -6.50 -26.16
C PHE A 59 -7.71 -5.06 -25.76
N GLN A 60 -7.22 -4.56 -24.63
CA GLN A 60 -7.43 -3.18 -24.19
C GLN A 60 -6.85 -2.18 -25.19
N ILE A 61 -5.61 -2.40 -25.65
CA ILE A 61 -4.98 -1.61 -26.72
C ILE A 61 -5.85 -1.61 -27.98
N LEU A 62 -6.34 -2.78 -28.38
CA LEU A 62 -7.19 -2.90 -29.56
C LEU A 62 -8.50 -2.13 -29.34
N ARG A 63 -9.16 -2.24 -28.19
CA ARG A 63 -10.36 -1.45 -27.90
C ARG A 63 -10.16 0.04 -28.19
N GLU A 64 -9.05 0.61 -27.74
CA GLU A 64 -8.74 2.03 -27.99
C GLU A 64 -8.56 2.31 -29.50
N LEU A 65 -7.90 1.42 -30.24
CA LEU A 65 -7.78 1.52 -31.70
C LEU A 65 -9.12 1.37 -32.42
N ALA A 66 -10.03 0.53 -31.91
CA ALA A 66 -11.38 0.40 -32.44
C ALA A 66 -12.19 1.69 -32.24
N MET A 67 -12.03 2.34 -31.08
CA MET A 67 -12.70 3.63 -30.81
C MET A 67 -12.27 4.71 -31.80
N GLN A 68 -11.07 4.58 -32.37
CA GLN A 68 -10.52 5.45 -33.41
C GLN A 68 -10.82 4.97 -34.85
N ASN A 69 -11.60 3.89 -35.02
CA ASN A 69 -11.88 3.23 -36.32
C ASN A 69 -10.63 2.73 -37.07
N ILE A 70 -9.56 2.39 -36.36
CA ILE A 70 -8.27 1.96 -36.95
C ILE A 70 -8.23 0.44 -37.15
N ILE A 71 -9.04 -0.33 -36.42
CA ILE A 71 -9.10 -1.79 -36.56
C ILE A 71 -9.77 -2.20 -37.88
N ASP A 72 -9.23 -3.20 -38.56
CA ASP A 72 -9.89 -3.89 -39.67
C ASP A 72 -10.59 -5.19 -39.24
N SER A 73 -11.44 -5.71 -40.13
CA SER A 73 -12.25 -6.91 -39.84
C SER A 73 -11.43 -8.19 -39.65
N GLN A 74 -10.18 -8.23 -40.12
CA GLN A 74 -9.31 -9.40 -39.93
C GLN A 74 -8.78 -9.47 -38.49
N VAL A 75 -8.31 -8.33 -37.96
CA VAL A 75 -7.87 -8.23 -36.56
C VAL A 75 -9.05 -8.51 -35.62
N PHE A 76 -10.23 -7.99 -35.93
CA PHE A 76 -11.44 -8.30 -35.15
C PHE A 76 -11.78 -9.80 -35.18
N LYS A 77 -11.71 -10.45 -36.34
CA LYS A 77 -11.94 -11.90 -36.47
C LYS A 77 -10.95 -12.72 -35.63
N GLN A 78 -9.67 -12.32 -35.61
CA GLN A 78 -8.66 -12.95 -34.75
C GLN A 78 -8.98 -12.82 -33.26
N MET A 79 -9.45 -11.66 -32.81
CA MET A 79 -9.87 -11.48 -31.41
C MET A 79 -11.03 -12.43 -31.05
N VAL A 80 -12.03 -12.55 -31.92
CA VAL A 80 -13.16 -13.45 -31.74
C VAL A 80 -12.72 -14.92 -31.71
N ASP A 81 -11.77 -15.31 -32.56
CA ASP A 81 -11.23 -16.67 -32.59
C ASP A 81 -10.41 -16.99 -31.32
N ILE A 82 -9.65 -16.04 -30.76
CA ILE A 82 -8.97 -16.22 -29.47
C ILE A 82 -9.97 -16.46 -28.32
N CYS A 83 -11.11 -15.75 -28.32
CA CYS A 83 -12.18 -16.00 -27.34
C CYS A 83 -12.81 -17.40 -27.44
N LEU A 84 -12.59 -18.15 -28.55
CA LEU A 84 -13.07 -19.51 -28.74
C LEU A 84 -12.10 -20.59 -28.25
N GLU A 85 -10.82 -20.27 -28.02
CA GLU A 85 -9.84 -21.28 -27.63
C GLU A 85 -10.18 -21.86 -26.24
N ARG A 86 -10.53 -23.15 -26.23
CA ARG A 86 -10.75 -23.93 -25.00
C ARG A 86 -9.41 -24.28 -24.39
N ILE A 87 -8.94 -23.44 -23.47
CA ILE A 87 -7.79 -23.77 -22.63
C ILE A 87 -8.31 -24.44 -21.35
N THR A 88 -7.78 -25.61 -21.02
CA THR A 88 -8.04 -26.35 -19.77
C THR A 88 -7.13 -25.83 -18.66
N TYR A 89 -7.67 -25.62 -17.45
CA TYR A 89 -6.97 -24.90 -16.37
C TYR A 89 -6.90 -25.68 -15.04
N PRO A 90 -5.82 -25.48 -14.24
CA PRO A 90 -5.75 -25.95 -12.85
C PRO A 90 -6.87 -25.37 -11.98
N GLN A 91 -7.38 -26.13 -11.00
CA GLN A 91 -8.52 -25.72 -10.15
C GLN A 91 -8.25 -24.46 -9.32
N GLU A 92 -7.01 -24.23 -8.89
CA GLU A 92 -6.63 -23.16 -7.97
C GLU A 92 -6.69 -21.74 -8.59
N GLU A 93 -6.65 -21.63 -9.93
CA GLU A 93 -6.63 -20.33 -10.64
C GLU A 93 -7.95 -19.99 -11.36
N GLN A 94 -8.96 -20.88 -11.29
CA GLN A 94 -10.17 -20.77 -12.11
C GLN A 94 -10.95 -19.47 -11.90
N SER A 95 -10.99 -18.92 -10.68
CA SER A 95 -11.73 -17.68 -10.39
C SER A 95 -11.11 -16.46 -11.05
N ARG A 96 -9.78 -16.32 -10.98
CA ARG A 96 -9.01 -15.23 -11.61
C ARG A 96 -9.09 -15.31 -13.13
N ILE A 97 -8.89 -16.50 -13.68
CA ILE A 97 -8.97 -16.75 -15.13
C ILE A 97 -10.38 -16.44 -15.68
N ARG A 98 -11.46 -16.82 -14.96
CA ARG A 98 -12.83 -16.48 -15.35
C ARG A 98 -13.08 -14.96 -15.37
N LYS A 99 -12.55 -14.21 -14.40
CA LYS A 99 -12.64 -12.73 -14.39
C LYS A 99 -11.95 -12.12 -15.62
N LEU A 100 -10.73 -12.58 -15.91
CA LEU A 100 -9.93 -12.15 -17.05
C LEU A 100 -10.64 -12.45 -18.39
N LYS A 101 -11.18 -13.66 -18.59
CA LYS A 101 -11.96 -13.98 -19.80
C LYS A 101 -13.20 -13.10 -19.97
N LYS A 102 -13.93 -12.85 -18.88
CA LYS A 102 -15.09 -11.96 -18.91
C LYS A 102 -14.71 -10.54 -19.35
N GLU A 103 -13.52 -10.07 -18.96
CA GLU A 103 -12.98 -8.79 -19.42
C GLU A 103 -12.68 -8.79 -20.92
N MET A 104 -12.08 -9.86 -21.45
CA MET A 104 -11.83 -10.02 -22.89
C MET A 104 -13.13 -10.03 -23.71
N ASP A 105 -14.12 -10.82 -23.29
CA ASP A 105 -15.44 -10.89 -23.94
C ASP A 105 -16.10 -9.50 -23.96
N ASN A 106 -16.00 -8.77 -22.84
CA ASN A 106 -16.50 -7.40 -22.75
C ASN A 106 -15.79 -6.49 -23.76
N ILE A 107 -14.48 -6.54 -23.88
CA ILE A 107 -13.75 -5.71 -24.83
C ILE A 107 -14.22 -5.96 -26.27
N VAL A 108 -14.40 -7.22 -26.67
CA VAL A 108 -14.92 -7.58 -28.01
C VAL A 108 -16.31 -6.99 -28.26
N ILE A 109 -17.18 -7.02 -27.25
CA ILE A 109 -18.52 -6.43 -27.32
C ILE A 109 -18.46 -4.91 -27.49
N ASP A 110 -17.58 -4.20 -26.77
CA ASP A 110 -17.42 -2.74 -26.90
C ASP A 110 -17.04 -2.35 -28.32
N ILE A 111 -16.13 -3.11 -28.93
CA ILE A 111 -15.70 -2.93 -30.32
C ILE A 111 -16.90 -3.10 -31.27
N CYS A 112 -17.71 -4.15 -31.09
CA CYS A 112 -18.90 -4.39 -31.91
C CYS A 112 -19.91 -3.24 -31.85
N LEU A 113 -20.21 -2.77 -30.64
CA LEU A 113 -21.17 -1.68 -30.42
C LEU A 113 -20.72 -0.37 -31.07
N LYS A 114 -19.40 -0.12 -31.09
CA LYS A 114 -18.81 1.12 -31.60
C LYS A 114 -18.68 1.15 -33.11
N MET A 115 -18.08 0.12 -33.70
CA MET A 115 -17.61 0.19 -35.09
C MET A 115 -18.74 0.06 -36.12
N ARG A 116 -19.90 -0.52 -35.77
CA ARG A 116 -21.13 -0.66 -36.61
C ARG A 116 -20.87 -0.87 -38.12
N SER A 117 -19.82 -1.61 -38.48
CA SER A 117 -19.38 -1.78 -39.86
C SER A 117 -19.92 -3.09 -40.42
N ARG A 118 -20.24 -3.11 -41.72
CA ARG A 118 -20.79 -4.29 -42.40
C ARG A 118 -19.90 -5.53 -42.22
N ASN A 119 -18.58 -5.36 -42.27
CA ASN A 119 -17.64 -6.47 -42.14
C ASN A 119 -17.63 -7.08 -40.73
N ILE A 120 -17.86 -6.28 -39.68
CA ILE A 120 -17.96 -6.79 -38.30
C ILE A 120 -19.26 -7.57 -38.12
N TYR A 121 -20.37 -7.10 -38.70
CA TYR A 121 -21.62 -7.85 -38.74
C TYR A 121 -21.47 -9.20 -39.44
N GLU A 122 -20.70 -9.26 -40.53
CA GLU A 122 -20.39 -10.51 -41.22
C GLU A 122 -19.61 -11.48 -40.32
N VAL A 123 -18.60 -11.01 -39.59
CA VAL A 123 -17.85 -11.84 -38.62
C VAL A 123 -18.75 -12.35 -37.49
N MET A 124 -19.64 -11.52 -36.96
CA MET A 124 -20.61 -11.93 -35.93
C MET A 124 -21.60 -12.98 -36.46
N ASN A 125 -22.06 -12.82 -37.70
CA ASN A 125 -22.95 -13.78 -38.35
C ASN A 125 -22.24 -15.10 -38.60
N GLU A 126 -21.00 -15.08 -39.11
CA GLU A 126 -20.16 -16.28 -39.26
C GLU A 126 -19.99 -17.00 -37.91
N TYR A 127 -19.78 -16.25 -36.83
CA TYR A 127 -19.66 -16.79 -35.48
C TYR A 127 -20.93 -17.53 -35.03
N LEU A 128 -22.11 -16.93 -35.21
CA LEU A 128 -23.40 -17.54 -34.84
C LEU A 128 -23.75 -18.79 -35.68
N GLN A 129 -23.08 -18.98 -36.82
CA GLN A 129 -23.22 -20.17 -37.67
C GLN A 129 -22.29 -21.33 -37.26
N LYS A 130 -21.44 -21.18 -36.24
CA LYS A 130 -20.66 -22.27 -35.64
C LYS A 130 -21.54 -23.09 -34.66
N GLU A 131 -21.29 -24.40 -34.55
CA GLU A 131 -22.04 -25.29 -33.63
C GLU A 131 -21.58 -25.13 -32.17
N GLU A 132 -20.26 -25.08 -31.96
CA GLU A 132 -19.65 -24.74 -30.68
C GLU A 132 -19.29 -23.26 -30.64
N ILE A 133 -19.77 -22.56 -29.62
CA ILE A 133 -19.53 -21.13 -29.41
C ILE A 133 -19.41 -20.83 -27.92
N ASN A 134 -18.64 -19.81 -27.56
CA ASN A 134 -18.72 -19.21 -26.23
C ASN A 134 -20.12 -18.61 -26.05
N GLU A 135 -20.85 -19.09 -25.03
CA GLU A 135 -22.26 -18.78 -24.81
C GLU A 135 -22.47 -17.31 -24.43
N SER A 136 -21.60 -16.68 -23.62
CA SER A 136 -21.73 -15.26 -23.24
C SER A 136 -21.66 -14.35 -24.47
N LEU A 137 -20.59 -14.49 -25.26
CA LEU A 137 -20.34 -13.72 -26.47
C LEU A 137 -21.39 -14.02 -27.55
N GLY A 138 -21.78 -15.29 -27.67
CA GLY A 138 -22.81 -15.74 -28.60
C GLY A 138 -24.17 -15.10 -28.32
N VAL A 139 -24.59 -14.98 -27.06
CA VAL A 139 -25.83 -14.28 -26.68
C VAL A 139 -25.75 -12.80 -27.00
N CYS A 140 -24.60 -12.15 -26.76
CA CYS A 140 -24.43 -10.74 -27.12
C CYS A 140 -24.55 -10.54 -28.63
N PHE A 141 -23.91 -11.38 -29.44
CA PHE A 141 -24.03 -11.31 -30.90
C PHE A 141 -25.44 -11.64 -31.39
N LEU A 142 -26.12 -12.59 -30.73
CA LEU A 142 -27.52 -12.93 -30.99
C LEU A 142 -28.45 -11.73 -30.84
N LEU A 143 -28.21 -10.90 -29.82
CA LEU A 143 -29.03 -9.71 -29.53
C LEU A 143 -28.69 -8.51 -30.42
N LEU A 144 -27.53 -8.53 -31.08
CA LEU A 144 -27.06 -7.48 -31.99
C LEU A 144 -27.32 -7.80 -33.47
N THR A 145 -27.71 -9.03 -33.80
CA THR A 145 -27.88 -9.48 -35.19
C THR A 145 -29.21 -10.20 -35.38
N ASP A 146 -29.75 -10.15 -36.60
CA ASP A 146 -30.97 -10.87 -36.96
C ASP A 146 -30.71 -12.34 -37.34
N THR A 147 -29.48 -12.82 -37.22
CA THR A 147 -29.05 -14.15 -37.69
C THR A 147 -29.54 -15.27 -36.78
N GLN A 148 -30.12 -16.33 -37.35
CA GLN A 148 -30.54 -17.51 -36.60
C GLN A 148 -29.31 -18.37 -36.25
N PRO A 149 -29.02 -18.61 -34.97
CA PRO A 149 -27.84 -19.38 -34.57
C PRO A 149 -28.02 -20.87 -34.85
N LYS A 150 -26.93 -21.56 -35.20
CA LYS A 150 -26.96 -23.04 -35.30
C LYS A 150 -26.96 -23.72 -33.93
N ASN A 151 -26.32 -23.10 -32.94
CA ASN A 151 -26.28 -23.62 -31.59
C ASN A 151 -27.69 -23.72 -30.96
N LYS A 152 -28.03 -24.91 -30.43
CA LYS A 152 -29.36 -25.21 -29.87
C LYS A 152 -29.75 -24.26 -28.72
N LYS A 153 -28.84 -24.00 -27.78
CA LYS A 153 -29.10 -23.16 -26.60
C LYS A 153 -29.42 -21.72 -27.00
N LEU A 154 -28.63 -21.14 -27.91
CA LEU A 154 -28.91 -19.79 -28.41
C LEU A 154 -30.19 -19.71 -29.22
N ARG A 155 -30.56 -20.76 -29.95
CA ARG A 155 -31.82 -20.79 -30.71
C ARG A 155 -33.03 -20.74 -29.78
N ILE A 156 -33.00 -21.50 -28.68
CA ILE A 156 -34.01 -21.46 -27.63
C ILE A 156 -34.13 -20.06 -27.04
N LEU A 157 -32.99 -19.41 -26.76
CA LEU A 157 -32.97 -18.05 -26.24
C LEU A 157 -33.51 -17.02 -27.25
N LYS A 158 -33.15 -17.13 -28.53
CA LYS A 158 -33.60 -16.20 -29.58
C LYS A 158 -35.11 -16.24 -29.76
N ASN A 159 -35.66 -17.44 -29.81
CA ASN A 159 -37.08 -17.64 -30.05
C ASN A 159 -37.91 -17.54 -28.76
N LEU A 160 -37.25 -17.51 -27.59
CA LEU A 160 -37.87 -17.62 -26.27
C LEU A 160 -38.85 -18.79 -26.25
N GLU A 161 -38.38 -20.00 -26.55
CA GLU A 161 -39.23 -21.19 -26.52
C GLU A 161 -39.65 -21.50 -25.06
N PRO A 162 -40.93 -21.77 -24.76
CA PRO A 162 -41.39 -22.07 -23.41
C PRO A 162 -41.01 -23.51 -23.03
N LYS A 163 -39.72 -23.73 -22.76
CA LYS A 163 -39.15 -25.02 -22.32
C LYS A 163 -38.26 -24.79 -21.10
N GLU A 164 -38.13 -25.81 -20.25
CA GLU A 164 -37.23 -25.76 -19.08
C GLU A 164 -35.78 -25.43 -19.47
N GLU A 165 -35.35 -25.90 -20.65
CA GLU A 165 -34.07 -25.59 -21.27
C GLU A 165 -33.81 -24.07 -21.36
N LEU A 166 -34.84 -23.22 -21.51
CA LEU A 166 -34.68 -21.76 -21.52
C LEU A 166 -34.18 -21.24 -20.16
N VAL A 167 -34.75 -21.76 -19.07
CA VAL A 167 -34.41 -21.35 -17.71
C VAL A 167 -33.00 -21.85 -17.37
N GLU A 168 -32.65 -23.07 -17.77
CA GLU A 168 -31.31 -23.62 -17.60
C GLU A 168 -30.25 -22.78 -18.32
N VAL A 169 -30.49 -22.48 -19.60
CA VAL A 169 -29.59 -21.62 -20.39
C VAL A 169 -29.42 -20.25 -19.73
N LEU A 170 -30.51 -19.62 -19.24
CA LEU A 170 -30.43 -18.34 -18.55
C LEU A 170 -29.67 -18.43 -17.22
N LYS A 171 -29.83 -19.50 -16.45
CA LYS A 171 -29.05 -19.72 -15.21
C LYS A 171 -27.56 -19.83 -15.49
N GLU A 172 -27.17 -20.49 -16.58
CA GLU A 172 -25.77 -20.64 -16.99
C GLU A 172 -25.15 -19.32 -17.46
N ILE A 173 -25.86 -18.55 -18.29
CA ILE A 173 -25.27 -17.38 -18.99
C ILE A 173 -25.44 -16.05 -18.24
N SER A 174 -26.50 -15.89 -17.45
CA SER A 174 -26.93 -14.56 -16.98
C SER A 174 -25.89 -13.84 -16.10
N GLY A 175 -25.10 -14.58 -15.31
CA GLY A 175 -23.99 -14.05 -14.50
C GLY A 175 -22.83 -13.44 -15.31
N ASN A 176 -22.71 -13.83 -16.58
CA ASN A 176 -21.63 -13.41 -17.47
C ASN A 176 -22.04 -12.34 -18.48
N LEU A 177 -23.34 -12.06 -18.61
CA LEU A 177 -23.86 -11.06 -19.55
C LEU A 177 -23.79 -9.64 -19.00
N ARG A 178 -23.67 -8.66 -19.90
CA ARG A 178 -23.79 -7.24 -19.55
C ARG A 178 -25.24 -6.87 -19.26
N LYS A 179 -25.42 -5.84 -18.43
CA LYS A 179 -26.74 -5.36 -18.00
C LYS A 179 -27.59 -4.87 -19.17
N GLU A 180 -27.02 -4.30 -20.23
CA GLU A 180 -27.81 -3.83 -21.38
C GLU A 180 -28.49 -5.01 -22.10
N PHE A 181 -27.79 -6.12 -22.30
CA PHE A 181 -28.33 -7.32 -22.94
C PHE A 181 -29.36 -8.04 -22.08
N LEU A 182 -29.09 -8.12 -20.77
CA LEU A 182 -30.07 -8.63 -19.81
C LEU A 182 -31.35 -7.79 -19.84
N ASN A 183 -31.25 -6.47 -19.99
CA ASN A 183 -32.43 -5.59 -20.12
C ASN A 183 -33.26 -5.88 -21.38
N ILE A 184 -32.64 -6.18 -22.51
CA ILE A 184 -33.35 -6.55 -23.75
C ILE A 184 -34.14 -7.86 -23.54
N LEU A 185 -33.49 -8.87 -22.96
CA LEU A 185 -34.12 -10.15 -22.63
C LEU A 185 -35.25 -9.98 -21.61
N PHE A 186 -35.05 -9.16 -20.57
CA PHE A 186 -36.06 -8.84 -19.57
C PHE A 186 -37.33 -8.25 -20.19
N ILE A 187 -37.19 -7.26 -21.07
CA ILE A 187 -38.32 -6.64 -21.76
C ILE A 187 -39.06 -7.67 -22.63
N SER A 188 -38.30 -8.49 -23.37
CA SER A 188 -38.87 -9.51 -24.26
C SER A 188 -39.64 -10.59 -23.49
N LEU A 189 -39.11 -11.06 -22.35
CA LEU A 189 -39.77 -12.02 -21.48
C LEU A 189 -41.02 -11.43 -20.81
N ARG A 190 -40.95 -10.17 -20.34
CA ARG A 190 -42.11 -9.50 -19.75
C ARG A 190 -43.27 -9.42 -20.74
N ASP A 191 -42.98 -9.07 -21.99
CA ASP A 191 -44.01 -8.94 -23.01
C ASP A 191 -44.59 -10.34 -23.40
N LYS A 192 -43.78 -11.41 -23.31
CA LYS A 192 -44.25 -12.80 -23.39
C LYS A 192 -45.14 -13.22 -22.21
N ILE A 193 -44.80 -12.83 -20.98
CA ILE A 193 -45.65 -13.13 -19.80
C ILE A 193 -47.01 -12.44 -19.95
N LYS A 194 -47.04 -11.18 -20.39
CA LYS A 194 -48.28 -10.42 -20.61
C LYS A 194 -49.20 -11.02 -21.68
N SER A 195 -48.64 -11.74 -22.65
CA SER A 195 -49.38 -12.29 -23.79
C SER A 195 -49.77 -13.77 -23.62
N VAL A 196 -48.88 -14.60 -23.07
CA VAL A 196 -49.05 -16.06 -22.99
C VAL A 196 -49.31 -16.54 -21.56
N ASN A 197 -48.83 -15.80 -20.56
CA ASN A 197 -48.91 -16.15 -19.13
C ASN A 197 -48.41 -17.58 -18.81
N ASP A 198 -47.24 -17.95 -19.35
CA ASP A 198 -46.59 -19.24 -19.10
C ASP A 198 -45.62 -19.16 -17.90
N ARG A 199 -45.66 -20.17 -17.03
CA ARG A 199 -44.80 -20.31 -15.84
C ARG A 199 -43.31 -20.30 -16.18
N ILE A 200 -42.93 -20.84 -17.34
CA ILE A 200 -41.53 -20.89 -17.78
C ILE A 200 -40.99 -19.49 -18.03
N TYR A 201 -41.79 -18.58 -18.60
CA TYR A 201 -41.36 -17.20 -18.81
C TYR A 201 -41.21 -16.44 -17.49
N ILE A 202 -42.06 -16.73 -16.50
CA ILE A 202 -41.95 -16.15 -15.15
C ILE A 202 -40.63 -16.60 -14.50
N LEU A 203 -40.34 -17.91 -14.54
CA LEU A 203 -39.08 -18.45 -14.03
C LEU A 203 -37.87 -17.85 -14.74
N ALA A 204 -37.92 -17.74 -16.07
CA ALA A 204 -36.87 -17.09 -16.87
C ALA A 204 -36.67 -15.62 -16.47
N LEU A 205 -37.75 -14.88 -16.26
CA LEU A 205 -37.68 -13.46 -15.87
C LEU A 205 -37.13 -13.28 -14.46
N ILE A 206 -37.49 -14.17 -13.51
CA ILE A 206 -36.92 -14.21 -12.16
C ILE A 206 -35.40 -14.34 -12.23
N GLU A 207 -34.87 -15.29 -13.02
CA GLU A 207 -33.41 -15.51 -13.13
C GLU A 207 -32.68 -14.29 -13.67
N ILE A 208 -33.23 -13.62 -14.69
CA ILE A 208 -32.65 -12.37 -15.21
C ILE A 208 -32.71 -11.25 -14.16
N ASN A 209 -33.84 -11.11 -13.47
CA ASN A 209 -34.05 -9.98 -12.57
C ASN A 209 -33.29 -10.10 -11.25
N LYS A 210 -32.93 -11.31 -10.81
CA LYS A 210 -31.97 -11.52 -9.71
C LYS A 210 -30.65 -10.76 -9.93
N ILE A 211 -30.22 -10.62 -11.18
CA ILE A 211 -28.98 -9.94 -11.57
C ILE A 211 -29.22 -8.47 -11.89
N LEU A 212 -30.25 -8.16 -12.69
CA LEU A 212 -30.54 -6.77 -13.07
C LEU A 212 -30.92 -5.91 -11.88
N LYS A 213 -31.56 -6.52 -10.87
CA LYS A 213 -32.14 -5.84 -9.72
C LYS A 213 -33.03 -4.66 -10.12
N ARG A 214 -33.91 -4.90 -11.09
CA ARG A 214 -34.72 -3.86 -11.74
C ARG A 214 -36.15 -3.89 -11.24
N GLU A 215 -36.67 -2.71 -10.95
CA GLU A 215 -38.10 -2.48 -10.78
C GLU A 215 -38.84 -2.44 -12.13
N ASP A 216 -40.02 -3.04 -12.17
CA ASP A 216 -40.95 -2.89 -13.29
C ASP A 216 -42.38 -2.65 -12.77
N THR A 217 -42.72 -1.37 -12.57
CA THR A 217 -44.06 -0.92 -12.16
C THR A 217 -45.15 -1.39 -13.11
N LYS A 218 -44.86 -1.50 -14.41
CA LYS A 218 -45.82 -2.00 -15.42
C LYS A 218 -46.07 -3.50 -15.28
N MET A 219 -45.10 -4.25 -14.76
CA MET A 219 -45.29 -5.66 -14.42
C MET A 219 -46.12 -5.80 -13.14
N LEU A 220 -45.81 -5.01 -12.10
CA LEU A 220 -46.61 -4.98 -10.87
C LEU A 220 -48.07 -4.59 -11.13
N GLU A 221 -48.32 -3.59 -11.97
CA GLU A 221 -49.66 -3.19 -12.43
C GLU A 221 -50.41 -4.34 -13.13
N PHE A 222 -49.69 -5.12 -13.93
CA PHE A 222 -50.26 -6.27 -14.63
C PHE A 222 -50.63 -7.37 -13.63
N LEU A 223 -49.76 -7.66 -12.66
CA LEU A 223 -50.03 -8.65 -11.61
C LEU A 223 -51.20 -8.23 -10.73
N GLU A 224 -51.26 -6.96 -10.32
CA GLU A 224 -52.37 -6.41 -9.53
C GLU A 224 -53.72 -6.53 -10.26
N LYS A 225 -53.77 -6.18 -11.55
CA LYS A 225 -55.00 -6.27 -12.37
C LYS A 225 -55.44 -7.71 -12.65
N ASN A 226 -54.51 -8.66 -12.66
CA ASN A 226 -54.77 -10.07 -12.99
C ASN A 226 -54.63 -11.00 -11.80
N ILE A 227 -54.70 -10.47 -10.57
CA ILE A 227 -54.44 -11.24 -9.35
C ILE A 227 -55.33 -12.49 -9.26
N ASN A 228 -56.60 -12.40 -9.66
CA ASN A 228 -57.54 -13.54 -9.63
C ASN A 228 -57.33 -14.57 -10.75
N LYS A 229 -56.43 -14.31 -11.71
CA LYS A 229 -56.17 -15.18 -12.88
C LYS A 229 -54.82 -15.89 -12.82
N ILE A 230 -53.98 -15.55 -11.85
CA ILE A 230 -52.64 -16.08 -11.68
C ILE A 230 -52.64 -17.01 -10.47
N GLU A 231 -51.97 -18.15 -10.58
CA GLU A 231 -51.78 -19.09 -9.47
C GLU A 231 -50.88 -18.46 -8.40
N HIS A 232 -51.33 -18.43 -7.14
CA HIS A 232 -50.62 -17.81 -6.02
C HIS A 232 -49.64 -18.79 -5.37
N ASP A 233 -48.75 -19.37 -6.17
CA ASP A 233 -47.72 -20.28 -5.70
C ASP A 233 -46.43 -19.53 -5.29
N TYR A 234 -45.41 -20.28 -4.84
CA TYR A 234 -44.13 -19.68 -4.45
C TYR A 234 -43.40 -18.97 -5.61
N ILE A 235 -43.67 -19.33 -6.88
CA ILE A 235 -43.03 -18.70 -8.05
C ILE A 235 -43.63 -17.33 -8.30
N PHE A 236 -44.94 -17.19 -8.14
CA PHE A 236 -45.59 -15.88 -8.14
C PHE A 236 -45.01 -14.95 -7.07
N ILE A 237 -44.81 -15.46 -5.86
CA ILE A 237 -44.26 -14.68 -4.75
C ILE A 237 -42.78 -14.35 -4.98
N GLU A 238 -41.99 -15.29 -5.52
CA GLU A 238 -40.58 -15.03 -5.89
C GLU A 238 -40.50 -13.99 -7.03
N LEU A 239 -41.42 -13.99 -7.99
CA LEU A 239 -41.51 -12.93 -8.99
C LEU A 239 -41.75 -11.57 -8.32
N LEU A 240 -42.74 -11.46 -7.43
CA LEU A 240 -43.00 -10.24 -6.67
C LEU A 240 -41.75 -9.78 -5.91
N LYS A 241 -41.08 -10.69 -5.21
CA LYS A 241 -39.82 -10.43 -4.50
C LYS A 241 -38.75 -9.82 -5.39
N THR A 242 -38.63 -10.27 -6.65
CA THR A 242 -37.65 -9.71 -7.59
C THR A 242 -38.01 -8.33 -8.10
N LEU A 243 -39.26 -7.87 -7.97
CA LEU A 243 -39.71 -6.58 -8.52
C LEU A 243 -39.68 -5.41 -7.53
N ILE A 244 -39.40 -5.69 -6.24
CA ILE A 244 -39.45 -4.69 -5.15
C ILE A 244 -38.09 -4.05 -4.90
N TYR A 245 -37.99 -2.75 -5.17
CA TYR A 245 -36.78 -1.95 -4.92
C TYR A 245 -37.12 -0.57 -4.31
N GLU A 246 -37.94 0.23 -4.99
CA GLU A 246 -38.34 1.57 -4.57
C GLU A 246 -39.63 1.59 -3.74
N GLU A 247 -40.00 2.76 -3.22
CA GLU A 247 -41.17 2.93 -2.36
C GLU A 247 -42.48 2.60 -3.10
N GLU A 248 -42.62 3.00 -4.37
CA GLU A 248 -43.83 2.74 -5.15
C GLU A 248 -44.04 1.23 -5.38
N SER A 249 -42.99 0.48 -5.72
CA SER A 249 -43.10 -0.99 -5.86
C SER A 249 -43.43 -1.68 -4.54
N ARG A 250 -42.93 -1.20 -3.40
CA ARG A 250 -43.27 -1.73 -2.07
C ARG A 250 -44.76 -1.58 -1.76
N ILE A 251 -45.31 -0.38 -1.99
CA ILE A 251 -46.74 -0.10 -1.76
C ILE A 251 -47.61 -1.02 -2.63
N ARG A 252 -47.25 -1.17 -3.90
CA ARG A 252 -48.00 -2.03 -4.84
C ARG A 252 -47.87 -3.50 -4.49
N ALA A 253 -46.67 -3.97 -4.15
CA ALA A 253 -46.46 -5.35 -3.72
C ALA A 253 -47.27 -5.67 -2.45
N LEU A 254 -47.34 -4.74 -1.50
CA LEU A 254 -48.16 -4.89 -0.31
C LEU A 254 -49.65 -4.99 -0.64
N LYS A 255 -50.15 -4.15 -1.56
CA LYS A 255 -51.53 -4.25 -2.06
C LYS A 255 -51.82 -5.60 -2.71
N ILE A 256 -50.89 -6.11 -3.53
CA ILE A 256 -51.03 -7.42 -4.16
C ILE A 256 -51.12 -8.51 -3.08
N LEU A 257 -50.18 -8.54 -2.13
CA LEU A 257 -50.18 -9.53 -1.06
C LEU A 257 -51.47 -9.50 -0.23
N ASN A 258 -51.95 -8.32 0.15
CA ASN A 258 -53.21 -8.15 0.89
C ASN A 258 -54.42 -8.61 0.08
N ASN A 259 -54.51 -8.23 -1.21
CA ASN A 259 -55.63 -8.61 -2.07
C ASN A 259 -55.66 -10.12 -2.37
N SER A 260 -54.51 -10.80 -2.28
CA SER A 260 -54.38 -12.26 -2.44
C SER A 260 -54.55 -13.05 -1.14
N ASN A 261 -54.72 -12.41 0.03
CA ASN A 261 -54.74 -13.02 1.35
C ASN A 261 -53.50 -13.87 1.74
N ILE A 262 -52.42 -13.85 0.94
CA ILE A 262 -51.21 -14.66 1.16
C ILE A 262 -50.55 -14.35 2.52
N LEU A 263 -50.57 -13.09 2.97
CA LEU A 263 -50.00 -12.72 4.27
C LEU A 263 -50.77 -13.33 5.43
N ASP A 264 -52.10 -13.25 5.40
CA ASP A 264 -52.96 -13.85 6.42
C ASP A 264 -52.78 -15.37 6.46
N ASP A 265 -52.70 -16.02 5.30
CA ASP A 265 -52.47 -17.46 5.19
C ASP A 265 -51.13 -17.88 5.82
N VAL A 266 -50.06 -17.11 5.60
CA VAL A 266 -48.74 -17.40 6.20
C VAL A 266 -48.75 -17.21 7.72
N PHE A 267 -49.37 -16.14 8.23
CA PHE A 267 -49.46 -15.95 9.69
C PHE A 267 -50.36 -17.01 10.36
N ASN A 268 -51.47 -17.37 9.73
CA ASN A 268 -52.34 -18.47 10.19
C ASN A 268 -51.59 -19.82 10.17
N ALA A 269 -50.76 -20.07 9.16
CA ALA A 269 -49.93 -21.26 9.09
C ALA A 269 -48.91 -21.29 10.23
N LEU A 270 -48.21 -20.18 10.51
CA LEU A 270 -47.28 -20.08 11.65
C LEU A 270 -47.97 -20.30 12.99
N GLU A 271 -49.16 -19.73 13.18
CA GLU A 271 -49.97 -19.93 14.39
C GLU A 271 -50.41 -21.40 14.55
N THR A 272 -50.80 -22.02 13.44
CA THR A 272 -51.16 -23.45 13.41
C THR A 272 -49.95 -24.33 13.75
N ILE A 273 -48.78 -24.03 13.19
CA ILE A 273 -47.51 -24.73 13.49
C ILE A 273 -47.16 -24.58 14.97
N GLN A 274 -47.36 -23.40 15.56
CA GLN A 274 -47.13 -23.16 16.99
C GLN A 274 -48.06 -24.02 17.86
N ASN A 275 -49.33 -24.14 17.48
CA ASN A 275 -50.29 -24.97 18.20
C ASN A 275 -50.02 -26.47 18.04
N LEU A 276 -49.60 -26.90 16.84
CA LEU A 276 -49.29 -28.31 16.56
C LEU A 276 -47.99 -28.77 17.19
N ASN A 277 -46.92 -27.95 17.18
CA ASN A 277 -45.64 -28.32 17.82
C ASN A 277 -45.74 -28.48 19.34
N ARG A 278 -46.79 -27.96 19.99
CA ARG A 278 -47.10 -28.25 21.40
C ARG A 278 -47.64 -29.67 21.62
N ILE A 279 -48.11 -30.33 20.56
CA ILE A 279 -48.86 -31.60 20.61
C ILE A 279 -48.07 -32.73 19.91
N GLU A 280 -47.53 -32.49 18.71
CA GLU A 280 -46.71 -33.42 17.92
C GLU A 280 -45.66 -32.66 17.08
N VAL A 281 -44.43 -33.17 17.01
CA VAL A 281 -43.40 -32.61 16.10
C VAL A 281 -43.68 -33.15 14.68
N LYS A 282 -44.33 -32.34 13.84
CA LYS A 282 -44.54 -32.64 12.41
C LYS A 282 -43.63 -31.77 11.56
N GLU A 283 -42.89 -32.39 10.66
CA GLU A 283 -42.07 -31.67 9.67
C GLU A 283 -42.96 -30.93 8.67
N ILE A 284 -42.62 -29.67 8.42
CA ILE A 284 -43.27 -28.84 7.39
C ILE A 284 -42.85 -29.37 6.02
N ARG A 285 -43.78 -29.46 5.07
CA ARG A 285 -43.45 -29.90 3.71
C ARG A 285 -42.50 -28.89 3.04
N PRO A 286 -41.59 -29.34 2.17
CA PRO A 286 -40.65 -28.44 1.50
C PRO A 286 -41.33 -27.33 0.70
N GLU A 287 -42.49 -27.58 0.07
CA GLU A 287 -43.22 -26.55 -0.67
C GLU A 287 -43.77 -25.45 0.25
N ASP A 288 -44.38 -25.84 1.37
CA ASP A 288 -44.93 -24.91 2.37
C ASP A 288 -43.80 -24.10 3.02
N SER A 289 -42.67 -24.74 3.31
CA SER A 289 -41.47 -24.10 3.83
C SER A 289 -40.94 -23.02 2.88
N LYS A 290 -40.89 -23.32 1.57
CA LYS A 290 -40.50 -22.35 0.53
C LYS A 290 -41.51 -21.21 0.43
N MET A 291 -42.80 -21.50 0.48
CA MET A 291 -43.84 -20.48 0.40
C MET A 291 -43.74 -19.52 1.59
N ILE A 292 -43.68 -20.03 2.82
CA ILE A 292 -43.55 -19.23 4.05
C ILE A 292 -42.29 -18.36 4.01
N SER A 293 -41.13 -18.96 3.76
CA SER A 293 -39.86 -18.23 3.72
C SER A 293 -39.83 -17.16 2.63
N THR A 294 -40.35 -17.46 1.43
CA THR A 294 -40.39 -16.51 0.32
C THR A 294 -41.31 -15.34 0.64
N THR A 295 -42.51 -15.58 1.17
CA THR A 295 -43.45 -14.53 1.59
C THR A 295 -42.86 -13.64 2.68
N LEU A 296 -42.25 -14.21 3.71
CA LEU A 296 -41.58 -13.45 4.76
C LEU A 296 -40.42 -12.60 4.19
N SER A 297 -39.71 -13.12 3.19
CA SER A 297 -38.67 -12.37 2.48
C SER A 297 -39.23 -11.18 1.70
N VAL A 298 -40.41 -11.34 1.07
CA VAL A 298 -41.13 -10.22 0.43
C VAL A 298 -41.53 -9.18 1.47
N LEU A 299 -42.08 -9.60 2.60
CA LEU A 299 -42.49 -8.70 3.68
C LEU A 299 -41.31 -7.87 4.21
N TYR A 300 -40.15 -8.51 4.41
CA TYR A 300 -38.93 -7.82 4.81
C TYR A 300 -38.50 -6.78 3.77
N LYS A 301 -38.61 -7.07 2.47
CA LYS A 301 -38.31 -6.12 1.39
C LYS A 301 -39.28 -4.94 1.33
N ILE A 302 -40.57 -5.17 1.65
CA ILE A 302 -41.58 -4.11 1.72
C ILE A 302 -41.26 -3.14 2.86
N LYS A 303 -40.64 -3.63 3.95
CA LYS A 303 -40.30 -2.86 5.16
C LYS A 303 -41.53 -2.31 5.88
N GLU A 304 -42.63 -3.07 5.87
CA GLU A 304 -43.88 -2.66 6.52
C GLU A 304 -43.87 -3.00 8.01
N GLU A 305 -43.47 -2.02 8.82
CA GLU A 305 -43.29 -2.20 10.26
C GLU A 305 -44.60 -2.54 11.00
N VAL A 306 -45.73 -1.92 10.62
CA VAL A 306 -47.02 -2.07 11.32
C VAL A 306 -47.49 -3.52 11.33
N ILE A 307 -47.27 -4.24 10.23
CA ILE A 307 -47.62 -5.66 10.12
C ILE A 307 -46.73 -6.49 11.05
N ILE A 308 -45.43 -6.20 11.10
CA ILE A 308 -44.50 -6.92 11.98
C ILE A 308 -44.87 -6.69 13.45
N GLN A 309 -45.16 -5.45 13.85
CA GLN A 309 -45.58 -5.12 15.20
C GLN A 309 -46.85 -5.88 15.61
N ARG A 310 -47.83 -5.98 14.72
CA ARG A 310 -49.08 -6.71 14.97
C ARG A 310 -48.84 -8.20 15.25
N HIS A 311 -47.81 -8.79 14.65
CA HIS A 311 -47.49 -10.22 14.75
C HIS A 311 -46.19 -10.51 15.53
N ILE A 312 -45.66 -9.55 16.28
CA ILE A 312 -44.35 -9.66 16.94
C ILE A 312 -44.26 -10.89 17.86
N GLU A 313 -45.30 -11.14 18.67
CA GLU A 313 -45.34 -12.27 19.59
C GLU A 313 -45.31 -13.61 18.84
N LEU A 314 -46.09 -13.73 17.78
CA LEU A 314 -46.13 -14.92 16.94
C LEU A 314 -44.76 -15.19 16.31
N LEU A 315 -44.10 -14.14 15.80
CA LEU A 315 -42.77 -14.23 15.19
C LEU A 315 -41.70 -14.65 16.21
N ILE A 316 -41.67 -14.01 17.38
CA ILE A 316 -40.72 -14.34 18.47
C ILE A 316 -40.90 -15.80 18.91
N HIS A 317 -42.14 -16.26 19.11
CA HIS A 317 -42.42 -17.64 19.48
C HIS A 317 -42.03 -18.63 18.37
N SER A 318 -42.25 -18.26 17.11
CA SER A 318 -41.96 -19.12 15.95
C SER A 318 -40.46 -19.45 15.81
N ILE A 319 -39.55 -18.54 16.17
CA ILE A 319 -38.10 -18.82 16.11
C ILE A 319 -37.71 -19.96 17.06
N LYS A 320 -38.40 -20.08 18.21
CA LYS A 320 -38.16 -21.13 19.21
C LYS A 320 -38.69 -22.51 18.78
N LEU A 321 -39.48 -22.58 17.71
CA LEU A 321 -40.05 -23.83 17.19
C LEU A 321 -39.03 -24.62 16.36
N SER A 322 -39.34 -25.91 16.14
CA SER A 322 -38.60 -26.83 15.26
C SER A 322 -38.94 -26.58 13.79
N ILE A 323 -38.70 -25.36 13.30
CA ILE A 323 -38.87 -24.95 11.90
C ILE A 323 -37.52 -24.84 11.18
N SER A 324 -37.55 -24.78 9.85
CA SER A 324 -36.34 -24.67 9.02
C SER A 324 -35.56 -23.39 9.34
N THR A 325 -34.23 -23.45 9.24
CA THR A 325 -33.37 -22.27 9.47
C THR A 325 -33.61 -21.15 8.47
N GLU A 326 -34.13 -21.48 7.28
CA GLU A 326 -34.56 -20.53 6.25
C GLU A 326 -35.75 -19.67 6.71
N ILE A 327 -36.76 -20.28 7.31
CA ILE A 327 -37.89 -19.53 7.89
C ILE A 327 -37.38 -18.71 9.09
N LYS A 328 -36.55 -19.29 9.97
CA LYS A 328 -35.99 -18.53 11.12
C LYS A 328 -35.21 -17.30 10.67
N LYS A 329 -34.39 -17.43 9.63
CA LYS A 329 -33.66 -16.32 9.01
C LYS A 329 -34.59 -15.18 8.61
N GLU A 330 -35.63 -15.49 7.85
CA GLU A 330 -36.54 -14.46 7.34
C GLU A 330 -37.41 -13.88 8.48
N ILE A 331 -37.75 -14.66 9.52
CA ILE A 331 -38.37 -14.12 10.74
C ILE A 331 -37.45 -13.12 11.44
N LEU A 332 -36.17 -13.48 11.67
CA LEU A 332 -35.19 -12.59 12.31
C LEU A 332 -34.97 -11.30 11.50
N LYS A 333 -34.93 -11.40 10.17
CA LYS A 333 -34.89 -10.24 9.26
C LYS A 333 -36.12 -9.35 9.46
N ASN A 334 -37.33 -9.91 9.49
CA ASN A 334 -38.54 -9.13 9.72
C ASN A 334 -38.56 -8.46 11.10
N LEU A 335 -38.15 -9.17 12.16
CA LEU A 335 -38.03 -8.60 13.51
C LEU A 335 -37.02 -7.45 13.57
N SER A 336 -36.00 -7.43 12.70
CA SER A 336 -35.06 -6.32 12.63
C SER A 336 -35.71 -4.99 12.23
N LEU A 337 -36.90 -4.99 11.63
CA LEU A 337 -37.60 -3.78 11.17
C LEU A 337 -38.33 -3.03 12.29
N ILE A 338 -38.41 -3.60 13.50
CA ILE A 338 -39.18 -3.04 14.61
C ILE A 338 -38.53 -1.74 15.14
N SER A 339 -39.35 -0.72 15.40
CA SER A 339 -38.93 0.58 15.92
C SER A 339 -38.50 0.55 17.39
N VAL A 340 -37.95 1.69 17.81
CA VAL A 340 -37.38 1.95 19.14
C VAL A 340 -38.33 1.57 20.29
N SER A 341 -39.65 1.68 20.10
CA SER A 341 -40.63 1.44 21.17
C SER A 341 -40.70 -0.01 21.65
N GLU A 342 -40.31 -0.98 20.81
CA GLU A 342 -40.36 -2.41 21.14
C GLU A 342 -38.95 -3.02 21.23
N LEU A 343 -37.89 -2.19 21.28
CA LEU A 343 -36.49 -2.63 21.38
C LEU A 343 -36.23 -3.54 22.59
N ASN A 344 -36.90 -3.32 23.72
CA ASN A 344 -36.70 -4.13 24.92
C ASN A 344 -37.05 -5.61 24.69
N ARG A 345 -38.09 -5.91 23.90
CA ARG A 345 -38.44 -7.30 23.57
C ARG A 345 -37.40 -7.96 22.67
N ILE A 346 -36.84 -7.17 21.75
CA ILE A 346 -35.73 -7.61 20.89
C ILE A 346 -34.45 -7.81 21.70
N GLU A 347 -34.19 -6.95 22.67
CA GLU A 347 -33.07 -7.06 23.61
C GLU A 347 -33.13 -8.40 24.37
N GLU A 348 -34.28 -8.72 24.97
CA GLU A 348 -34.50 -9.99 25.67
C GLU A 348 -34.31 -11.20 24.76
N LEU A 349 -34.79 -11.12 23.51
CA LEU A 349 -34.61 -12.18 22.52
C LEU A 349 -33.13 -12.39 22.21
N ILE A 350 -32.39 -11.33 21.88
CA ILE A 350 -30.97 -11.39 21.55
C ILE A 350 -30.17 -11.95 22.73
N PHE A 351 -30.41 -11.44 23.93
CA PHE A 351 -29.75 -11.91 25.15
C PHE A 351 -29.98 -13.42 25.36
N SER A 352 -31.23 -13.89 25.22
CA SER A 352 -31.56 -15.30 25.41
C SER A 352 -30.82 -16.23 24.42
N TYR A 353 -30.63 -15.80 23.18
CA TYR A 353 -29.91 -16.59 22.17
C TYR A 353 -28.40 -16.56 22.40
N LEU A 354 -27.83 -15.39 22.70
CA LEU A 354 -26.40 -15.26 22.97
C LEU A 354 -25.94 -16.09 24.18
N ASP A 355 -26.74 -16.12 25.24
CA ASP A 355 -26.41 -16.83 26.48
C ASP A 355 -26.45 -18.36 26.33
N SER A 356 -27.31 -18.89 25.42
CA SER A 356 -27.67 -20.31 25.45
C SER A 356 -27.41 -21.10 24.16
N THR A 357 -27.62 -20.51 22.97
CA THR A 357 -27.83 -21.33 21.76
C THR A 357 -27.18 -20.78 20.49
N ALA A 358 -26.89 -19.48 20.40
CA ALA A 358 -26.39 -18.85 19.17
C ALA A 358 -25.02 -19.42 18.72
N TYR A 359 -24.13 -19.69 19.66
CA TYR A 359 -22.82 -20.29 19.40
C TYR A 359 -22.94 -21.74 18.92
N GLU A 360 -23.82 -22.53 19.52
CA GLU A 360 -24.06 -23.92 19.13
C GLU A 360 -24.69 -24.02 17.73
N ILE A 361 -25.65 -23.15 17.43
CA ILE A 361 -26.28 -23.07 16.11
C ILE A 361 -25.23 -22.72 15.05
N PHE A 362 -24.39 -21.72 15.31
CA PHE A 362 -23.32 -21.35 14.38
C PHE A 362 -22.34 -22.50 14.11
N GLU A 363 -21.89 -23.22 15.14
CA GLU A 363 -21.01 -24.37 14.96
C GLU A 363 -21.67 -25.50 14.15
N GLY A 364 -22.99 -25.68 14.32
CA GLY A 364 -23.79 -26.59 13.49
C GLY A 364 -23.89 -26.14 12.02
N GLU A 365 -24.14 -24.85 11.80
CA GLU A 365 -24.23 -24.22 10.47
C GLU A 365 -22.89 -24.25 9.72
N LYS A 366 -21.79 -23.98 10.42
CA LYS A 366 -20.42 -24.04 9.90
C LYS A 366 -20.05 -25.42 9.36
N ARG A 367 -20.40 -26.50 10.08
CA ARG A 367 -20.16 -27.89 9.62
C ARG A 367 -20.92 -28.21 8.33
N LYS A 368 -22.05 -27.56 8.09
CA LYS A 368 -22.90 -27.74 6.91
C LYS A 368 -22.60 -26.71 5.80
N ASN A 369 -21.71 -25.75 6.06
CA ASN A 369 -21.46 -24.57 5.23
C ASN A 369 -22.76 -23.84 4.81
N ASN A 370 -23.68 -23.65 5.76
CA ASN A 370 -24.96 -23.01 5.53
C ASN A 370 -25.36 -22.16 6.74
N PHE A 371 -25.36 -20.84 6.60
CA PHE A 371 -25.39 -19.86 7.70
C PHE A 371 -26.72 -19.09 7.81
N TYR A 372 -27.85 -19.70 7.43
CA TYR A 372 -29.13 -18.98 7.35
C TYR A 372 -29.53 -18.32 8.68
N PHE A 373 -29.47 -19.05 9.79
CA PHE A 373 -29.84 -18.50 11.10
C PHE A 373 -28.86 -17.42 11.53
N THR A 374 -27.55 -17.69 11.46
CA THR A 374 -26.53 -16.72 11.87
C THR A 374 -26.63 -15.43 11.06
N GLU A 375 -26.85 -15.49 9.73
CA GLU A 375 -27.06 -14.30 8.90
C GLU A 375 -28.26 -13.48 9.37
N GLY A 376 -29.43 -14.12 9.58
CA GLY A 376 -30.62 -13.44 10.08
C GLY A 376 -30.42 -12.82 11.46
N PHE A 377 -29.69 -13.52 12.34
CA PHE A 377 -29.42 -13.07 13.70
C PHE A 377 -28.47 -11.87 13.73
N LEU A 378 -27.41 -11.86 12.92
CA LEU A 378 -26.51 -10.71 12.80
C LEU A 378 -27.23 -9.48 12.24
N ILE A 379 -28.19 -9.64 11.32
CA ILE A 379 -29.01 -8.52 10.82
C ILE A 379 -29.87 -7.92 11.93
N LEU A 380 -30.50 -8.77 12.75
CA LEU A 380 -31.27 -8.33 13.92
C LEU A 380 -30.37 -7.56 14.91
N CYS A 381 -29.22 -8.14 15.25
CA CYS A 381 -28.22 -7.52 16.11
C CYS A 381 -27.71 -6.17 15.57
N ASN A 382 -27.51 -6.06 14.26
CA ASN A 382 -27.05 -4.82 13.63
C ASN A 382 -28.08 -3.70 13.76
N ASN A 383 -29.37 -3.98 13.50
CA ASN A 383 -30.41 -2.99 13.71
C ASN A 383 -30.61 -2.64 15.19
N TYR A 384 -30.45 -3.60 16.10
CA TYR A 384 -30.43 -3.31 17.53
C TYR A 384 -29.31 -2.33 17.89
N ILE A 385 -28.07 -2.59 17.46
CA ILE A 385 -26.92 -1.69 17.68
C ILE A 385 -27.16 -0.29 17.10
N LYS A 386 -27.79 -0.18 15.92
CA LYS A 386 -28.13 1.12 15.32
C LYS A 386 -29.11 1.91 16.17
N ASN A 387 -30.09 1.26 16.77
CA ASN A 387 -31.20 1.93 17.46
C ASN A 387 -31.05 2.01 19.00
N MET A 388 -30.07 1.32 19.59
CA MET A 388 -29.86 1.32 21.05
C MET A 388 -29.34 2.66 21.59
N ASN A 389 -29.66 2.95 22.85
CA ASN A 389 -29.16 4.11 23.61
C ASN A 389 -27.93 3.76 24.47
N GLU A 390 -27.23 4.77 25.02
CA GLU A 390 -26.06 4.58 25.91
C GLU A 390 -26.34 3.76 27.18
N ALA A 391 -27.59 3.60 27.60
CA ALA A 391 -27.93 2.77 28.76
C ALA A 391 -27.90 1.25 28.46
N GLN A 392 -27.84 0.85 27.19
CA GLN A 392 -28.00 -0.54 26.72
C GLN A 392 -26.67 -1.18 26.27
N ILE A 393 -25.54 -0.68 26.78
CA ILE A 393 -24.18 -1.00 26.30
C ILE A 393 -23.78 -2.46 26.52
N ASN A 394 -24.16 -3.06 27.65
CA ASN A 394 -23.63 -4.38 28.04
C ASN A 394 -23.97 -5.48 27.02
N LEU A 395 -25.16 -5.47 26.43
CA LEU A 395 -25.53 -6.45 25.41
C LEU A 395 -24.74 -6.26 24.11
N SER A 396 -24.38 -5.02 23.76
CA SER A 396 -23.61 -4.74 22.54
C SER A 396 -22.24 -5.39 22.56
N GLU A 397 -21.62 -5.55 23.72
CA GLU A 397 -20.33 -6.22 23.86
C GLU A 397 -20.43 -7.71 23.52
N GLU A 398 -21.46 -8.39 24.03
CA GLU A 398 -21.71 -9.81 23.75
C GLU A 398 -22.12 -10.04 22.29
N ILE A 399 -22.89 -9.12 21.69
CA ILE A 399 -23.19 -9.13 20.25
C ILE A 399 -21.90 -9.04 19.44
N ILE A 400 -20.97 -8.14 19.81
CA ILE A 400 -19.70 -7.99 19.09
C ILE A 400 -18.82 -9.22 19.25
N LYS A 401 -18.71 -9.79 20.44
CA LYS A 401 -17.97 -11.05 20.66
C LYS A 401 -18.50 -12.18 19.77
N TYR A 402 -19.82 -12.36 19.76
CA TYR A 402 -20.46 -13.37 18.92
C TYR A 402 -20.23 -13.09 17.43
N SER A 403 -20.52 -11.86 16.95
CA SER A 403 -20.35 -11.52 15.54
C SER A 403 -18.90 -11.67 15.06
N THR A 404 -17.93 -11.35 15.91
CA THR A 404 -16.51 -11.55 15.61
C THR A 404 -16.16 -13.05 15.59
N PHE A 405 -16.69 -13.84 16.52
CA PHE A 405 -16.56 -15.30 16.50
C PHE A 405 -17.11 -15.92 15.20
N THR A 406 -18.19 -15.37 14.63
CA THR A 406 -18.73 -15.88 13.36
C THR A 406 -17.80 -15.68 12.16
N MET A 407 -16.82 -14.76 12.24
CA MET A 407 -15.84 -14.53 11.17
C MET A 407 -14.92 -15.73 10.92
N ILE A 408 -14.79 -16.66 11.87
CA ILE A 408 -14.05 -17.93 11.70
C ILE A 408 -14.64 -18.77 10.54
N SER A 409 -15.89 -18.53 10.16
CA SER A 409 -16.51 -19.22 9.02
C SER A 409 -15.91 -18.85 7.67
N GLY A 410 -15.26 -17.69 7.53
CA GLY A 410 -14.82 -17.18 6.23
C GLY A 410 -15.94 -16.64 5.33
N ASN A 411 -17.20 -16.69 5.78
CA ASN A 411 -18.34 -16.26 4.96
C ASN A 411 -18.35 -14.73 4.76
N GLU A 412 -18.28 -14.28 3.50
CA GLU A 412 -18.23 -12.86 3.11
C GLU A 412 -19.40 -12.04 3.67
N GLU A 413 -20.63 -12.57 3.64
CA GLU A 413 -21.81 -11.84 4.12
C GLU A 413 -21.78 -11.65 5.64
N LEU A 414 -21.43 -12.69 6.40
CA LEU A 414 -21.32 -12.61 7.87
C LEU A 414 -20.27 -11.57 8.28
N ILE A 415 -19.11 -11.61 7.63
CA ILE A 415 -18.03 -10.65 7.83
C ILE A 415 -18.53 -9.22 7.57
N LYS A 416 -19.24 -9.00 6.46
CA LYS A 416 -19.79 -7.68 6.11
C LYS A 416 -20.73 -7.15 7.20
N TYR A 417 -21.60 -8.00 7.75
CA TYR A 417 -22.48 -7.61 8.86
C TYR A 417 -21.71 -7.28 10.14
N THR A 418 -20.71 -8.09 10.50
CA THR A 418 -19.85 -7.85 11.66
C THR A 418 -19.17 -6.49 11.55
N LEU A 419 -18.56 -6.18 10.40
CA LEU A 419 -17.89 -4.91 10.18
C LEU A 419 -18.85 -3.72 10.26
N GLN A 420 -20.04 -3.82 9.67
CA GLN A 420 -21.07 -2.77 9.80
C GLN A 420 -21.40 -2.47 11.26
N MET A 421 -21.59 -3.50 12.09
CA MET A 421 -21.88 -3.31 13.52
C MET A 421 -20.75 -2.59 14.26
N ILE A 422 -19.50 -2.94 13.95
CA ILE A 422 -18.32 -2.30 14.52
C ILE A 422 -18.26 -0.80 14.14
N PHE A 423 -18.53 -0.47 12.87
CA PHE A 423 -18.58 0.91 12.41
C PHE A 423 -19.65 1.73 13.13
N GLU A 424 -20.84 1.16 13.33
CA GLU A 424 -21.93 1.84 14.03
C GLU A 424 -21.58 2.14 15.50
N LEU A 425 -20.89 1.22 16.19
CA LEU A 425 -20.42 1.45 17.55
C LEU A 425 -19.34 2.54 17.63
N LYS A 426 -18.47 2.65 16.61
CA LYS A 426 -17.48 3.73 16.52
C LYS A 426 -18.15 5.10 16.41
N ASN A 427 -19.18 5.21 15.57
CA ASN A 427 -19.96 6.45 15.43
C ASN A 427 -20.61 6.86 16.76
N LYS A 428 -20.98 5.88 17.60
CA LYS A 428 -21.49 6.09 18.96
C LYS A 428 -20.40 6.29 20.03
N LYS A 429 -19.13 6.48 19.65
CA LYS A 429 -17.96 6.68 20.53
C LYS A 429 -17.68 5.54 21.53
N MET A 430 -18.11 4.32 21.24
CA MET A 430 -17.92 3.15 22.12
C MET A 430 -16.64 2.39 21.73
N GLN A 431 -15.48 2.98 22.06
CA GLN A 431 -14.19 2.67 21.42
C GLN A 431 -13.41 1.45 21.95
N LYS A 432 -13.76 0.79 23.06
CA LYS A 432 -12.80 -0.11 23.72
C LYS A 432 -12.84 -1.60 23.31
N ILE A 433 -13.93 -2.08 22.72
CA ILE A 433 -14.21 -3.54 22.76
C ILE A 433 -14.12 -4.22 21.39
N GLY A 434 -14.58 -3.57 20.31
CA GLY A 434 -14.50 -4.16 18.97
C GLY A 434 -13.08 -4.37 18.46
N TYR A 435 -12.15 -3.47 18.79
CA TYR A 435 -10.80 -3.47 18.20
C TYR A 435 -9.96 -4.69 18.57
N TYR A 436 -9.92 -5.08 19.84
CA TYR A 436 -9.12 -6.23 20.28
C TYR A 436 -9.72 -7.58 19.82
N GLU A 437 -11.04 -7.66 19.69
CA GLU A 437 -11.72 -8.87 19.24
C GLU A 437 -11.46 -9.13 17.75
N ILE A 438 -11.61 -8.12 16.87
CA ILE A 438 -11.35 -8.25 15.42
C ILE A 438 -9.90 -8.67 15.14
N LEU A 439 -8.95 -8.09 15.90
CA LEU A 439 -7.54 -8.36 15.73
C LEU A 439 -7.17 -9.83 16.03
N LYS A 440 -7.92 -10.52 16.90
CA LYS A 440 -7.73 -11.97 17.16
C LYS A 440 -8.07 -12.84 15.96
N TYR A 441 -8.92 -12.38 15.04
CA TYR A 441 -9.37 -13.14 13.86
C TYR A 441 -8.76 -12.64 12.55
N THR A 442 -7.64 -11.90 12.64
CA THR A 442 -6.86 -11.39 11.50
C THR A 442 -6.46 -12.47 10.48
N VAL A 443 -6.25 -13.71 10.95
CA VAL A 443 -5.96 -14.88 10.09
C VAL A 443 -7.08 -15.16 9.07
N PHE A 444 -8.34 -14.83 9.39
CA PHE A 444 -9.50 -15.01 8.52
C PHE A 444 -9.81 -13.79 7.64
N LEU A 445 -9.12 -12.65 7.86
CA LEU A 445 -9.21 -11.49 6.96
C LEU A 445 -8.60 -11.78 5.58
N LYS A 446 -7.91 -12.92 5.40
CA LYS A 446 -7.39 -13.36 4.10
C LYS A 446 -8.48 -13.61 3.06
N GLU A 447 -9.68 -14.02 3.48
CA GLU A 447 -10.81 -14.26 2.56
C GLU A 447 -11.53 -12.95 2.18
N ILE A 448 -11.40 -11.92 3.03
CA ILE A 448 -11.94 -10.56 2.83
C ILE A 448 -11.25 -9.82 1.68
N LEU A 449 -10.01 -10.21 1.36
CA LEU A 449 -9.22 -9.62 0.28
C LEU A 449 -9.82 -9.81 -1.12
N SER A 450 -10.92 -10.54 -1.24
CA SER A 450 -11.68 -10.70 -2.48
C SER A 450 -12.65 -9.54 -2.77
N ASP A 451 -13.05 -8.78 -1.75
CA ASP A 451 -13.97 -7.63 -1.84
C ASP A 451 -13.26 -6.31 -1.48
N ASN A 452 -13.00 -5.52 -2.52
CA ASN A 452 -12.31 -4.24 -2.47
C ASN A 452 -13.02 -3.20 -1.59
N GLU A 453 -14.36 -3.18 -1.55
CA GLU A 453 -15.11 -2.19 -0.76
C GLU A 453 -14.96 -2.46 0.75
N ILE A 454 -14.98 -3.73 1.13
CA ILE A 454 -14.82 -4.16 2.52
C ILE A 454 -13.38 -3.86 2.98
N LEU A 455 -12.40 -4.18 2.13
CA LEU A 455 -11.00 -3.93 2.43
C LEU A 455 -10.71 -2.43 2.59
N GLU A 456 -11.22 -1.58 1.72
CA GLU A 456 -11.03 -0.12 1.83
C GLU A 456 -11.66 0.42 3.13
N SER A 457 -12.86 -0.05 3.47
CA SER A 457 -13.54 0.32 4.72
C SER A 457 -12.71 -0.11 5.94
N LEU A 458 -12.13 -1.31 5.91
CA LEU A 458 -11.23 -1.81 6.95
C LEU A 458 -9.95 -0.97 7.09
N LEU A 459 -9.30 -0.63 5.97
CA LEU A 459 -8.11 0.21 5.98
C LEU A 459 -8.42 1.61 6.52
N GLU A 460 -9.54 2.21 6.11
CA GLU A 460 -10.03 3.48 6.66
C GLU A 460 -10.31 3.36 8.17
N PHE A 461 -10.91 2.24 8.61
CA PHE A 461 -11.21 2.00 10.01
C PHE A 461 -9.96 2.01 10.89
N PHE A 462 -8.95 1.22 10.50
CA PHE A 462 -7.70 1.06 11.23
C PHE A 462 -6.82 2.31 11.15
N SER A 463 -6.77 2.99 10.00
CA SER A 463 -5.96 4.20 9.80
C SER A 463 -6.31 5.37 10.74
N LYS A 464 -7.52 5.39 11.30
CA LYS A 464 -7.99 6.44 12.22
C LYS A 464 -7.61 6.20 13.69
N GLU A 465 -7.05 5.04 14.03
CA GLU A 465 -6.65 4.72 15.40
C GLU A 465 -5.13 4.88 15.58
N LYS A 466 -4.72 5.66 16.58
CA LYS A 466 -3.29 5.88 16.92
C LYS A 466 -2.70 4.81 17.83
N ASN A 467 -3.45 3.76 18.16
CA ASN A 467 -2.93 2.69 18.99
C ASN A 467 -2.05 1.77 18.14
N THR A 468 -0.81 1.54 18.57
CA THR A 468 0.12 0.62 17.92
C THR A 468 -0.48 -0.79 17.90
N ILE A 469 -1.01 -1.18 16.75
CA ILE A 469 -1.48 -2.54 16.52
C ILE A 469 -0.23 -3.42 16.42
N LYS A 470 -0.18 -4.54 17.17
CA LYS A 470 0.89 -5.52 16.97
C LYS A 470 0.66 -6.27 15.66
N ILE A 471 1.72 -6.60 14.92
CA ILE A 471 1.55 -7.45 13.74
C ILE A 471 1.12 -8.85 14.20
N PHE A 472 -0.12 -9.23 13.90
CA PHE A 472 -0.65 -10.56 14.21
C PHE A 472 -0.45 -11.55 13.05
N ASP A 473 -0.42 -11.08 11.79
CA ASP A 473 -0.17 -11.93 10.60
C ASP A 473 0.53 -11.12 9.49
N ILE A 474 1.80 -11.45 9.21
CA ILE A 474 2.61 -10.84 8.12
C ILE A 474 1.97 -11.08 6.76
N SER A 475 1.29 -12.22 6.59
CA SER A 475 0.63 -12.57 5.33
C SER A 475 -0.49 -11.58 4.98
N PHE A 476 -1.16 -11.02 5.98
CA PHE A 476 -2.21 -10.02 5.79
C PHE A 476 -1.62 -8.70 5.28
N ILE A 477 -0.50 -8.25 5.87
CA ILE A 477 0.23 -7.06 5.42
C ILE A 477 0.72 -7.25 3.98
N MET A 478 1.32 -8.42 3.70
CA MET A 478 1.74 -8.79 2.35
C MET A 478 0.57 -8.74 1.37
N ASN A 479 -0.56 -9.33 1.72
CA ASN A 479 -1.72 -9.33 0.84
C ASN A 479 -2.33 -7.94 0.63
N ILE A 480 -2.36 -7.09 1.66
CA ILE A 480 -2.81 -5.70 1.53
C ILE A 480 -1.86 -4.91 0.63
N SER A 481 -0.55 -5.20 0.63
CA SER A 481 0.40 -4.49 -0.24
C SER A 481 0.11 -4.70 -1.74
N TYR A 482 -0.57 -5.79 -2.12
CA TYR A 482 -1.05 -6.01 -3.48
C TYR A 482 -2.36 -5.26 -3.79
N TYR A 483 -3.04 -4.69 -2.80
CA TYR A 483 -4.31 -4.01 -2.97
C TYR A 483 -4.12 -2.50 -3.08
N SER A 484 -4.56 -1.93 -4.20
CA SER A 484 -4.46 -0.50 -4.47
C SER A 484 -5.37 0.33 -3.55
N SER A 485 -4.82 1.03 -2.55
CA SER A 485 -5.60 1.83 -1.59
C SER A 485 -4.94 3.18 -1.26
N ILE A 486 -5.75 4.23 -1.21
CA ILE A 486 -5.30 5.58 -0.80
C ILE A 486 -4.97 5.60 0.71
N ASN A 487 -5.60 4.72 1.49
CA ASN A 487 -5.43 4.62 2.94
C ASN A 487 -4.28 3.67 3.36
N PHE A 488 -3.57 3.05 2.40
CA PHE A 488 -2.53 2.07 2.65
C PHE A 488 -1.43 2.57 3.62
N TYR A 489 -0.76 3.68 3.31
CA TYR A 489 0.33 4.19 4.14
C TYR A 489 -0.14 4.67 5.51
N LYS A 490 -1.35 5.22 5.60
CA LYS A 490 -1.96 5.58 6.89
C LYS A 490 -2.21 4.34 7.73
N PHE A 491 -2.70 3.26 7.14
CA PHE A 491 -2.87 1.98 7.81
C PHE A 491 -1.54 1.39 8.27
N ILE A 492 -0.56 1.29 7.37
CA ILE A 492 0.77 0.73 7.68
C ILE A 492 1.50 1.54 8.76
N SER A 493 1.28 2.86 8.82
CA SER A 493 1.84 3.73 9.88
C SER A 493 1.31 3.42 11.29
N THR A 494 0.25 2.61 11.44
CA THR A 494 -0.28 2.19 12.75
C THR A 494 0.54 1.09 13.42
N PHE A 495 1.49 0.48 12.70
CA PHE A 495 2.34 -0.58 13.21
C PHE A 495 3.77 -0.08 13.47
N PRO A 496 4.51 -0.68 14.41
CA PRO A 496 5.93 -0.40 14.59
C PRO A 496 6.75 -0.72 13.32
N ILE A 497 7.60 0.21 12.90
CA ILE A 497 8.41 0.09 11.68
C ILE A 497 9.41 -1.07 11.77
N GLU A 498 9.89 -1.38 12.96
CA GLU A 498 10.83 -2.48 13.21
C GLU A 498 10.19 -3.84 12.92
N GLU A 499 8.86 -3.94 13.10
CA GLU A 499 8.10 -5.15 12.81
C GLU A 499 7.76 -5.27 11.31
N ILE A 500 7.51 -4.16 10.59
CA ILE A 500 7.11 -4.19 9.17
C ILE A 500 8.31 -4.17 8.21
N SER A 501 9.31 -3.34 8.47
CA SER A 501 10.41 -3.06 7.53
C SER A 501 11.17 -4.30 7.00
N PRO A 502 11.29 -5.44 7.72
CA PRO A 502 11.89 -6.65 7.16
C PRO A 502 11.09 -7.27 6.01
N TYR A 503 9.79 -6.94 5.89
CA TYR A 503 8.84 -7.53 4.95
C TYR A 503 8.47 -6.61 3.79
N PHE A 504 9.15 -5.46 3.64
CA PHE A 504 8.93 -4.60 2.48
C PHE A 504 9.27 -5.34 1.17
N THR A 505 8.31 -5.37 0.25
CA THR A 505 8.45 -5.91 -1.10
C THR A 505 8.25 -4.81 -2.14
N ILE A 506 8.49 -5.11 -3.43
CA ILE A 506 8.41 -4.09 -4.48
C ILE A 506 6.99 -3.51 -4.62
N GLU A 507 5.96 -4.30 -4.27
CA GLU A 507 4.57 -3.90 -4.26
C GLU A 507 4.28 -2.77 -3.25
N PHE A 508 5.09 -2.64 -2.18
CA PHE A 508 5.02 -1.47 -1.30
C PHE A 508 5.35 -0.16 -2.02
N LEU A 509 6.15 -0.21 -3.08
CA LEU A 509 6.47 0.96 -3.90
C LEU A 509 5.38 1.23 -4.94
N ASP A 510 4.71 0.19 -5.44
CA ASP A 510 3.56 0.37 -6.34
C ASP A 510 2.42 1.15 -5.67
N GLN A 511 2.25 1.00 -4.35
CA GLN A 511 1.31 1.81 -3.55
C GLN A 511 1.67 3.30 -3.52
N LEU A 512 2.95 3.65 -3.65
CA LEU A 512 3.41 5.04 -3.67
C LEU A 512 2.90 5.78 -4.90
N ALA A 513 2.71 5.09 -6.02
CA ALA A 513 2.11 5.67 -7.22
C ALA A 513 0.63 6.06 -7.03
N ILE A 514 -0.08 5.42 -6.09
CA ILE A 514 -1.51 5.66 -5.82
C ILE A 514 -1.70 6.87 -4.90
N ASN A 515 -0.89 6.97 -3.83
CA ASN A 515 -0.91 8.11 -2.92
C ASN A 515 0.52 8.58 -2.60
N LYS A 516 1.04 9.43 -3.49
CA LYS A 516 2.42 9.93 -3.44
C LYS A 516 2.71 10.73 -2.16
N GLU A 517 1.76 11.54 -1.70
CA GLU A 517 1.93 12.43 -0.55
C GLU A 517 2.14 11.64 0.76
N GLU A 518 1.21 10.74 1.09
CA GLU A 518 1.32 9.91 2.29
C GLU A 518 2.47 8.91 2.18
N GLY A 519 2.75 8.37 0.99
CA GLY A 519 3.86 7.45 0.77
C GLY A 519 5.23 8.12 1.01
N ILE A 520 5.45 9.30 0.44
CA ILE A 520 6.69 10.06 0.66
C ILE A 520 6.84 10.45 2.13
N LYS A 521 5.77 10.92 2.77
CA LYS A 521 5.78 11.22 4.20
C LYS A 521 6.18 10.00 5.04
N TYR A 522 5.58 8.84 4.76
CA TYR A 522 5.92 7.58 5.44
C TYR A 522 7.40 7.22 5.30
N PHE A 523 7.98 7.30 4.08
CA PHE A 523 9.39 7.01 3.88
C PHE A 523 10.32 8.06 4.51
N ILE A 524 9.95 9.34 4.57
CA ILE A 524 10.74 10.37 5.28
C ILE A 524 10.86 10.02 6.78
N GLU A 525 9.73 9.67 7.41
CA GLU A 525 9.67 9.35 8.83
C GLU A 525 10.49 8.08 9.17
N ASN A 526 10.47 7.09 8.27
CA ASN A 526 11.00 5.75 8.54
C ASN A 526 12.35 5.43 7.86
N SER A 527 12.85 6.28 6.96
CA SER A 527 14.12 6.04 6.24
C SER A 527 15.35 6.07 7.14
N LYS A 528 15.26 6.60 8.36
CA LYS A 528 16.34 6.52 9.36
C LYS A 528 16.59 5.09 9.84
N GLU A 529 15.59 4.22 9.77
CA GLU A 529 15.73 2.80 10.12
C GLU A 529 16.57 2.05 9.08
N ILE A 530 17.46 1.17 9.57
CA ILE A 530 18.43 0.44 8.73
C ILE A 530 17.72 -0.43 7.69
N ASN A 531 16.63 -1.12 8.06
CA ASN A 531 15.90 -1.99 7.14
C ASN A 531 15.18 -1.21 6.05
N THR A 532 14.57 -0.07 6.39
CA THR A 532 13.96 0.84 5.40
C THR A 532 15.01 1.40 4.46
N SER A 533 16.14 1.87 4.98
CA SER A 533 17.27 2.33 4.18
C SER A 533 17.80 1.25 3.25
N LYS A 534 17.92 0.01 3.73
CA LYS A 534 18.33 -1.16 2.94
C LYS A 534 17.34 -1.47 1.83
N PHE A 535 16.05 -1.36 2.10
CA PHE A 535 14.98 -1.54 1.12
C PHE A 535 15.04 -0.48 0.02
N ILE A 536 15.23 0.79 0.38
CA ILE A 536 15.41 1.89 -0.59
C ILE A 536 16.65 1.64 -1.46
N LYS A 537 17.80 1.32 -0.84
CA LYS A 537 19.05 1.02 -1.55
C LYS A 537 18.91 -0.14 -2.54
N ARG A 538 18.13 -1.18 -2.21
CA ARG A 538 17.87 -2.32 -3.11
C ARG A 538 16.97 -1.98 -4.29
N ASN A 539 16.09 -0.99 -4.15
CA ASN A 539 15.09 -0.61 -5.15
C ASN A 539 15.36 0.78 -5.75
N ILE A 540 16.64 1.16 -5.82
CA ILE A 540 17.10 2.47 -6.30
C ILE A 540 16.61 2.80 -7.71
N GLU A 541 16.51 1.81 -8.61
CA GLU A 541 15.98 1.98 -9.96
C GLU A 541 14.55 2.52 -9.95
N TRP A 542 13.73 2.06 -9.00
CA TRP A 542 12.35 2.50 -8.87
C TRP A 542 12.29 3.97 -8.43
N PHE A 543 13.05 4.35 -7.39
CA PHE A 543 13.09 5.73 -6.91
C PHE A 543 13.66 6.69 -7.96
N ASN A 544 14.68 6.27 -8.70
CA ASN A 544 15.26 7.05 -9.78
C ASN A 544 14.23 7.31 -10.90
N ARG A 545 13.46 6.31 -11.30
CA ARG A 545 12.34 6.51 -12.26
C ARG A 545 11.27 7.43 -11.67
N PHE A 546 10.92 7.22 -10.41
CA PHE A 546 9.92 8.01 -9.72
C PHE A 546 10.29 9.50 -9.67
N ILE A 547 11.58 9.83 -9.49
CA ILE A 547 12.10 11.20 -9.61
C ILE A 547 11.95 11.74 -11.04
N ILE A 548 12.37 10.96 -12.05
CA ILE A 548 12.31 11.37 -13.47
C ILE A 548 10.87 11.64 -13.92
N ASP A 549 9.93 10.81 -13.46
CA ASP A 549 8.51 10.90 -13.82
C ASP A 549 7.74 11.97 -13.01
N SER A 550 8.35 12.53 -11.95
CA SER A 550 7.68 13.47 -11.03
C SER A 550 8.08 14.92 -11.30
N ASN A 551 7.09 15.76 -11.60
CA ASN A 551 7.25 17.22 -11.71
C ASN A 551 6.87 17.98 -10.42
N GLU A 552 6.53 17.27 -9.35
CA GLU A 552 5.95 17.83 -8.14
C GLU A 552 7.05 18.14 -7.10
N GLU A 553 7.23 19.42 -6.75
CA GLU A 553 8.34 19.90 -5.90
C GLU A 553 8.42 19.20 -4.53
N TYR A 554 7.27 19.01 -3.86
CA TYR A 554 7.21 18.36 -2.54
C TYR A 554 7.69 16.90 -2.56
N ILE A 555 7.51 16.21 -3.68
CA ILE A 555 7.96 14.83 -3.86
C ILE A 555 9.49 14.81 -3.94
N LEU A 556 10.03 15.66 -4.81
CA LEU A 556 11.45 15.77 -5.06
C LEU A 556 12.21 16.22 -3.79
N GLU A 557 11.66 17.18 -3.04
CA GLU A 557 12.17 17.54 -1.71
C GLU A 557 12.13 16.37 -0.71
N GLY A 558 11.04 15.61 -0.71
CA GLY A 558 10.88 14.44 0.14
C GLY A 558 11.91 13.35 -0.17
N ILE A 559 12.22 13.13 -1.44
CA ILE A 559 13.25 12.18 -1.88
C ILE A 559 14.65 12.62 -1.41
N ILE A 560 14.98 13.92 -1.47
CA ILE A 560 16.26 14.44 -0.94
C ILE A 560 16.39 14.10 0.56
N LYS A 561 15.32 14.29 1.35
CA LYS A 561 15.31 13.94 2.78
C LYS A 561 15.49 12.44 3.02
N ILE A 562 14.80 11.61 2.24
CA ILE A 562 14.95 10.15 2.29
C ILE A 562 16.39 9.76 1.99
N TYR A 563 16.99 10.30 0.93
CA TYR A 563 18.36 9.97 0.52
C TYR A 563 19.42 10.43 1.52
N ASN A 564 19.24 11.61 2.15
CA ASN A 564 20.11 12.06 3.24
C ASN A 564 20.06 11.08 4.43
N ASN A 565 18.87 10.58 4.79
CA ASN A 565 18.72 9.57 5.83
C ASN A 565 19.40 8.24 5.46
N VAL A 566 19.25 7.78 4.21
CA VAL A 566 19.91 6.55 3.72
C VAL A 566 21.43 6.70 3.76
N GLN A 567 21.97 7.86 3.38
CA GLN A 567 23.41 8.14 3.43
C GLN A 567 23.97 8.13 4.86
N ASN A 568 23.20 8.56 5.86
CA ASN A 568 23.62 8.47 7.26
C ASN A 568 23.83 7.02 7.72
N ASN A 569 23.15 6.06 7.10
CA ASN A 569 23.27 4.64 7.41
C ASN A 569 24.34 3.92 6.57
N TYR A 570 24.75 4.50 5.43
CA TYR A 570 25.65 3.86 4.47
C TYR A 570 26.64 4.88 3.87
N ASN A 571 27.93 4.68 4.16
CA ASN A 571 29.01 5.55 3.66
C ASN A 571 29.42 5.26 2.20
N ASP A 572 28.92 4.18 1.60
CA ASP A 572 29.31 3.69 0.26
C ASP A 572 28.35 4.15 -0.86
N ILE A 573 27.46 5.09 -0.57
CA ILE A 573 26.47 5.57 -1.55
C ILE A 573 27.11 6.55 -2.53
N LYS A 574 26.84 6.32 -3.83
CA LYS A 574 27.17 7.26 -4.91
C LYS A 574 25.92 8.01 -5.36
N PHE A 575 26.08 9.30 -5.61
CA PHE A 575 25.02 10.18 -6.08
C PHE A 575 25.41 10.84 -7.40
N ASN A 576 24.44 11.02 -8.29
CA ASN A 576 24.55 11.83 -9.50
C ASN A 576 23.41 12.85 -9.53
N LEU A 577 23.66 14.03 -10.09
CA LEU A 577 22.60 15.02 -10.29
C LEU A 577 21.75 14.68 -11.51
N LEU A 578 20.46 14.99 -11.40
CA LEU A 578 19.54 14.99 -12.53
C LEU A 578 19.81 16.25 -13.37
N ASP A 579 20.51 16.10 -14.49
CA ASP A 579 20.77 17.18 -15.44
C ASP A 579 19.66 17.28 -16.50
N ASP A 580 19.31 18.51 -16.90
CA ASP A 580 18.32 18.78 -17.96
C ASP A 580 18.68 18.10 -19.29
N ASN A 581 19.98 17.90 -19.57
CA ASN A 581 20.47 17.17 -20.76
C ASN A 581 20.46 15.63 -20.59
N ASN A 582 20.34 15.11 -19.37
CA ASN A 582 20.25 13.67 -19.10
C ASN A 582 18.80 13.19 -19.11
N ALA A 583 17.82 14.07 -18.89
CA ALA A 583 16.41 13.72 -19.10
C ALA A 583 16.09 13.36 -20.56
N GLU A 584 16.76 14.00 -21.53
CA GLU A 584 16.64 13.70 -22.97
C GLU A 584 17.65 12.67 -23.49
N ASN A 585 18.77 12.41 -22.79
CA ASN A 585 19.73 11.35 -23.16
C ASN A 585 19.52 10.02 -22.41
N ILE A 586 18.61 9.98 -21.42
CA ILE A 586 17.95 8.76 -20.96
C ILE A 586 16.68 8.54 -21.81
N ASP A 587 16.67 9.01 -23.06
CA ASP A 587 15.73 8.52 -24.05
C ASP A 587 16.11 7.05 -24.34
N MET A 588 15.13 6.16 -24.25
CA MET A 588 15.25 4.69 -24.37
C MET A 588 15.76 4.20 -25.75
N LYS A 589 16.43 5.04 -26.53
CA LYS A 589 17.03 4.73 -27.83
C LYS A 589 18.41 4.07 -27.74
N ASP A 590 19.20 4.36 -26.71
CA ASP A 590 20.50 3.70 -26.49
C ASP A 590 20.39 2.26 -25.98
N PHE A 591 19.19 1.79 -25.66
CA PHE A 591 18.94 0.37 -25.39
C PHE A 591 18.88 -0.50 -26.67
N ASN A 592 18.81 0.09 -27.86
CA ASN A 592 18.48 -0.66 -29.09
C ASN A 592 19.42 -0.52 -30.29
N LYS A 593 20.52 0.24 -30.24
CA LYS A 593 21.44 0.28 -31.40
C LYS A 593 22.93 0.33 -31.06
N ASN A 594 23.58 -0.75 -31.48
CA ASN A 594 24.97 -0.91 -31.92
C ASN A 594 25.85 -1.83 -31.08
N ASP A 595 26.52 -2.69 -31.84
CA ASP A 595 27.24 -3.89 -31.47
C ASP A 595 28.51 -3.64 -30.64
N ASN A 596 28.85 -4.62 -29.81
CA ASN A 596 30.16 -4.87 -29.20
C ASN A 596 30.69 -3.87 -28.16
N ILE A 597 29.85 -3.48 -27.20
CA ILE A 597 30.34 -3.11 -25.87
C ILE A 597 29.64 -4.02 -24.86
N ASP A 598 30.43 -4.67 -24.00
CA ASP A 598 29.99 -5.60 -22.96
C ASP A 598 28.81 -5.04 -22.14
N LYS A 599 27.58 -5.45 -22.51
CA LYS A 599 26.31 -5.09 -21.83
C LYS A 599 26.34 -5.39 -20.33
N ASN A 600 27.15 -6.37 -19.91
CA ASN A 600 27.31 -6.75 -18.51
C ASN A 600 28.03 -5.71 -17.63
N ASN A 601 28.70 -4.70 -18.21
CA ASN A 601 29.45 -3.67 -17.46
C ASN A 601 28.71 -2.33 -17.32
N ILE A 602 27.73 -2.03 -18.18
CA ILE A 602 26.98 -0.76 -18.16
C ILE A 602 25.72 -0.88 -17.28
N ASP A 603 25.00 -2.00 -17.35
CA ASP A 603 23.87 -2.30 -16.46
C ASP A 603 24.29 -2.39 -14.98
N LYS A 604 25.56 -2.74 -14.70
CA LYS A 604 26.12 -2.73 -13.32
C LYS A 604 26.48 -1.33 -12.79
N LYS A 605 26.63 -0.32 -13.65
CA LYS A 605 27.04 1.04 -13.25
C LYS A 605 25.85 1.95 -12.94
N ILE A 606 24.72 1.80 -13.62
CA ILE A 606 23.52 2.61 -13.39
C ILE A 606 22.70 2.08 -12.19
N ASN A 607 22.79 0.78 -11.90
CA ASN A 607 22.01 0.11 -10.85
C ASN A 607 22.48 0.37 -9.40
N ASN A 608 23.50 1.23 -9.19
CA ASN A 608 24.06 1.53 -7.87
C ASN A 608 24.20 3.03 -7.57
N ILE A 609 23.64 3.92 -8.40
CA ILE A 609 23.81 5.38 -8.27
C ILE A 609 22.46 6.06 -8.00
N PHE A 610 22.40 6.86 -6.94
CA PHE A 610 21.21 7.60 -6.52
C PHE A 610 21.10 8.90 -7.34
N LEU A 611 19.97 9.12 -8.02
CA LEU A 611 19.73 10.37 -8.75
C LEU A 611 19.18 11.44 -7.82
N LEU A 612 19.88 12.55 -7.64
CA LEU A 612 19.42 13.69 -6.86
C LEU A 612 18.75 14.75 -7.75
N PRO A 613 17.50 15.14 -7.47
CA PRO A 613 16.87 16.25 -8.17
C PRO A 613 17.54 17.58 -7.80
N ARG A 614 17.63 18.51 -8.76
CA ARG A 614 18.22 19.84 -8.58
C ARG A 614 17.30 20.80 -7.82
N ILE A 615 16.89 20.42 -6.61
CA ILE A 615 16.18 21.29 -5.67
C ILE A 615 17.14 21.69 -4.56
N TYR A 616 17.50 22.97 -4.54
CA TYR A 616 18.45 23.50 -3.58
C TYR A 616 17.76 23.75 -2.23
N ASN A 617 18.01 22.85 -1.27
CA ASN A 617 17.67 23.01 0.14
C ASN A 617 18.89 22.68 1.02
N ASP A 618 18.78 22.88 2.33
CA ASP A 618 19.91 22.64 3.24
C ASP A 618 20.33 21.16 3.23
N GLU A 619 19.36 20.23 3.17
CA GLU A 619 19.60 18.78 3.12
C GLU A 619 20.31 18.35 1.83
N PHE A 620 19.99 18.95 0.69
CA PHE A 620 20.67 18.72 -0.59
C PHE A 620 22.16 19.01 -0.45
N PHE A 621 22.52 20.18 0.09
CA PHE A 621 23.92 20.53 0.30
C PHE A 621 24.58 19.73 1.43
N GLU A 622 23.82 19.24 2.41
CA GLU A 622 24.32 18.32 3.44
C GLU A 622 24.82 17.01 2.81
N ILE A 623 24.08 16.45 1.86
CA ILE A 623 24.51 15.24 1.12
C ILE A 623 25.85 15.47 0.43
N PHE A 624 25.98 16.56 -0.32
CA PHE A 624 27.23 16.89 -1.02
C PHE A 624 28.37 17.26 -0.08
N THR A 625 28.08 17.90 1.05
CA THR A 625 29.09 18.14 2.11
C THR A 625 29.68 16.82 2.59
N LYS A 626 28.84 15.81 2.84
CA LYS A 626 29.28 14.47 3.27
C LYS A 626 30.08 13.76 2.18
N ILE A 627 29.60 13.76 0.94
CA ILE A 627 30.32 13.16 -0.20
C ILE A 627 31.71 13.79 -0.33
N THR A 628 31.78 15.12 -0.32
CA THR A 628 33.02 15.88 -0.47
C THR A 628 34.02 15.53 0.63
N LEU A 629 33.59 15.47 1.90
CA LEU A 629 34.47 15.14 3.02
C LEU A 629 34.90 13.67 3.04
N LEU A 630 34.03 12.74 2.63
CA LEU A 630 34.29 11.30 2.68
C LEU A 630 35.12 10.80 1.49
N THR A 631 34.85 11.31 0.30
CA THR A 631 35.42 10.81 -0.96
C THR A 631 36.45 11.76 -1.56
N GLY A 632 36.42 13.05 -1.19
CA GLY A 632 37.18 14.10 -1.86
C GLY A 632 36.64 14.47 -3.26
N GLU A 633 35.56 13.83 -3.72
CA GLU A 633 34.94 14.13 -5.01
C GLU A 633 34.09 15.41 -4.92
N ILE A 634 34.16 16.23 -5.96
CA ILE A 634 33.40 17.49 -6.08
C ILE A 634 32.58 17.44 -7.34
N GLU A 635 31.27 17.61 -7.19
CA GLU A 635 30.35 17.70 -8.31
C GLU A 635 30.54 19.05 -9.04
N GLU A 636 31.07 19.01 -10.27
CA GLU A 636 31.45 20.20 -11.03
C GLU A 636 30.27 21.13 -11.33
N SER A 637 29.09 20.56 -11.54
CA SER A 637 27.86 21.32 -11.82
C SER A 637 27.38 22.14 -10.62
N LEU A 638 27.92 21.90 -9.41
CA LEU A 638 27.68 22.71 -8.21
C LEU A 638 28.74 23.81 -8.02
N LYS A 639 29.69 23.95 -8.94
CA LYS A 639 30.60 25.10 -8.98
C LYS A 639 29.88 26.29 -9.61
N ASN A 640 29.95 27.45 -8.96
CA ASN A 640 29.35 28.71 -9.44
C ASN A 640 27.80 28.72 -9.51
N ILE A 641 27.13 28.15 -8.50
CA ILE A 641 25.67 28.29 -8.39
C ILE A 641 25.29 29.76 -8.19
N HIS A 642 24.32 30.25 -8.96
CA HIS A 642 23.87 31.64 -8.88
C HIS A 642 23.34 31.96 -7.46
N PRO A 643 23.81 33.04 -6.80
CA PRO A 643 23.45 33.36 -5.42
C PRO A 643 21.94 33.47 -5.15
N GLY A 644 21.17 33.88 -6.16
CA GLY A 644 19.70 33.93 -6.07
C GLY A 644 19.03 32.57 -5.82
N LEU A 645 19.64 31.46 -6.25
CA LEU A 645 19.09 30.10 -6.11
C LEU A 645 19.36 29.49 -4.72
N ILE A 646 20.32 30.04 -3.97
CA ILE A 646 20.77 29.53 -2.67
C ILE A 646 20.34 30.40 -1.48
N ARG A 647 19.58 31.47 -1.73
CA ARG A 647 19.15 32.43 -0.69
C ARG A 647 18.43 31.74 0.49
N ASN A 648 17.63 30.72 0.22
CA ASN A 648 16.84 30.02 1.23
C ASN A 648 17.56 28.84 1.89
N CYS A 649 18.76 28.47 1.42
CA CYS A 649 19.54 27.32 1.89
C CYS A 649 21.03 27.68 2.06
N ILE A 650 21.28 28.93 2.44
CA ILE A 650 22.63 29.49 2.55
C ILE A 650 23.46 28.77 3.62
N LYS A 651 22.79 28.20 4.64
CA LYS A 651 23.43 27.45 5.71
C LYS A 651 24.03 26.14 5.19
N GLY A 652 23.23 25.35 4.47
CA GLY A 652 23.69 24.12 3.82
C GLY A 652 24.78 24.39 2.80
N TYR A 653 24.57 25.39 1.92
CA TYR A 653 25.56 25.77 0.92
C TYR A 653 26.88 26.24 1.54
N SER A 654 26.82 27.01 2.63
CA SER A 654 28.02 27.43 3.37
C SER A 654 28.81 26.24 3.91
N SER A 655 28.12 25.23 4.46
CA SER A 655 28.76 23.98 4.90
C SER A 655 29.43 23.23 3.74
N PHE A 656 28.79 23.20 2.57
CA PHE A 656 29.36 22.60 1.36
C PHE A 656 30.63 23.34 0.90
N ILE A 657 30.62 24.67 0.81
CA ILE A 657 31.81 25.45 0.45
C ILE A 657 32.92 25.27 1.50
N LYS A 658 32.59 25.23 2.79
CA LYS A 658 33.56 24.90 3.85
C LYS A 658 34.21 23.54 3.62
N SER A 659 33.44 22.52 3.24
CA SER A 659 34.00 21.20 2.91
C SER A 659 34.94 21.24 1.71
N ARG A 660 34.61 22.00 0.66
CA ARG A 660 35.47 22.23 -0.51
C ARG A 660 36.79 22.91 -0.12
N ILE A 661 36.75 23.89 0.77
CA ILE A 661 37.95 24.55 1.33
C ILE A 661 38.83 23.53 2.07
N ILE A 662 38.22 22.66 2.91
CA ILE A 662 38.94 21.63 3.67
C ILE A 662 39.71 20.68 2.75
N ILE A 663 39.10 20.27 1.63
CA ILE A 663 39.75 19.40 0.63
C ILE A 663 40.64 20.16 -0.37
N ARG A 664 40.88 21.46 -0.12
CA ARG A 664 41.77 22.35 -0.89
C ARG A 664 41.31 22.64 -2.33
N ASP A 665 40.00 22.67 -2.55
CA ASP A 665 39.45 23.15 -3.81
C ASP A 665 39.53 24.68 -3.92
N ASN A 666 39.57 25.19 -5.15
CA ASN A 666 39.53 26.63 -5.39
C ASN A 666 38.08 27.14 -5.33
N VAL A 667 37.77 27.95 -4.32
CA VAL A 667 36.44 28.54 -4.10
C VAL A 667 36.43 30.07 -4.19
N GLU A 668 37.51 30.68 -4.70
CA GLU A 668 37.68 32.14 -4.74
C GLU A 668 36.54 32.86 -5.46
N GLN A 669 36.07 32.26 -6.56
CA GLN A 669 35.02 32.86 -7.38
C GLN A 669 33.67 32.80 -6.66
N GLU A 670 33.32 31.66 -6.06
CA GLU A 670 32.08 31.49 -5.31
C GLU A 670 32.03 32.40 -4.07
N ILE A 671 33.15 32.62 -3.38
CA ILE A 671 33.22 33.58 -2.28
C ILE A 671 32.99 35.02 -2.76
N LYS A 672 33.54 35.41 -3.92
CA LYS A 672 33.29 36.74 -4.52
C LYS A 672 31.83 36.90 -4.91
N ASP A 673 31.23 35.88 -5.50
CA ASP A 673 29.83 35.92 -5.93
C ASP A 673 28.88 36.01 -4.71
N LEU A 674 29.21 35.31 -3.62
CA LEU A 674 28.48 35.41 -2.34
C LEU A 674 28.62 36.79 -1.69
N LEU A 675 29.82 37.39 -1.69
CA LEU A 675 30.05 38.74 -1.17
C LEU A 675 29.22 39.81 -1.91
N ASN A 676 29.01 39.64 -3.22
CA ASN A 676 28.24 40.55 -4.04
C ASN A 676 26.71 40.38 -3.89
N SER A 677 26.24 39.38 -3.14
CA SER A 677 24.84 38.95 -3.11
C SER A 677 24.01 39.36 -1.88
N GLU A 678 24.61 40.12 -0.95
CA GLU A 678 24.00 40.54 0.33
C GLU A 678 23.48 39.38 1.22
N LEU A 679 23.96 38.14 1.01
CA LEU A 679 23.59 36.97 1.80
C LEU A 679 24.38 36.90 3.13
N PRO A 680 23.80 36.38 4.22
CA PRO A 680 24.47 36.30 5.53
C PRO A 680 25.52 35.17 5.55
N VAL A 681 26.71 35.43 5.02
CA VAL A 681 27.81 34.47 4.87
C VAL A 681 29.00 34.72 5.80
N ASP A 682 28.81 35.52 6.87
CA ASP A 682 29.89 35.93 7.79
C ASP A 682 30.71 34.75 8.34
N ASP A 683 30.03 33.64 8.68
CA ASP A 683 30.65 32.42 9.18
C ASP A 683 31.51 31.70 8.11
N LEU A 684 31.03 31.65 6.86
CA LEU A 684 31.81 31.14 5.73
C LEU A 684 33.03 32.02 5.43
N LEU A 685 32.86 33.35 5.46
CA LEU A 685 33.94 34.30 5.21
C LEU A 685 35.01 34.24 6.30
N ALA A 686 34.60 34.10 7.57
CA ALA A 686 35.52 33.89 8.68
C ALA A 686 36.32 32.59 8.48
N PHE A 687 35.66 31.50 8.12
CA PHE A 687 36.29 30.20 7.83
C PHE A 687 37.29 30.28 6.66
N TYR A 688 36.89 30.90 5.55
CA TYR A 688 37.73 31.09 4.36
C TYR A 688 38.99 31.92 4.69
N LYS A 689 38.84 33.03 5.41
CA LYS A 689 39.96 33.89 5.82
C LYS A 689 40.93 33.18 6.76
N LEU A 690 40.42 32.37 7.70
CA LEU A 690 41.22 31.56 8.62
C LEU A 690 42.06 30.51 7.87
N TRP A 691 41.49 29.86 6.85
CA TRP A 691 42.19 28.82 6.08
C TRP A 691 43.29 29.38 5.17
N TYR A 692 43.07 30.55 4.54
CA TYR A 692 44.00 31.15 3.57
C TYR A 692 44.94 32.24 4.13
N LYS A 693 44.88 32.54 5.43
CA LYS A 693 45.80 33.48 6.15
C LYS A 693 45.92 34.88 5.53
N ILE A 694 44.81 35.49 5.08
CA ILE A 694 44.79 36.84 4.51
C ILE A 694 44.59 37.89 5.64
N PRO A 695 45.44 38.93 5.80
CA PRO A 695 45.28 39.94 6.84
C PRO A 695 44.14 40.94 6.51
N VAL A 696 43.38 41.36 7.52
CA VAL A 696 42.25 42.29 7.36
C VAL A 696 42.49 43.60 8.12
N PHE A 697 42.33 44.73 7.42
CA PHE A 697 41.86 45.98 8.01
C PHE A 697 40.34 46.03 7.83
N THR A 698 39.59 46.20 8.93
CA THR A 698 38.55 47.24 9.10
C THR A 698 37.86 47.10 10.45
N ASN A 699 37.65 48.26 11.06
CA ASN A 699 37.08 48.48 12.39
C ASN A 699 35.58 48.19 12.41
N SER A 700 35.16 47.13 13.12
CA SER A 700 33.97 47.09 13.99
C SER A 700 33.60 45.64 14.30
N TYR A 701 34.14 45.05 15.37
CA TYR A 701 33.68 43.73 15.83
C TYR A 701 33.66 43.67 17.36
N SER A 702 32.49 43.38 17.92
CA SER A 702 32.22 43.28 19.36
C SER A 702 31.97 41.84 19.85
N LYS A 703 32.23 40.82 19.02
CA LYS A 703 32.14 39.41 19.43
C LYS A 703 33.50 38.81 19.71
N LEU A 704 33.62 38.14 20.85
CA LEU A 704 34.85 37.53 21.36
C LEU A 704 35.48 36.52 20.41
N SER A 705 34.66 35.72 19.73
CA SER A 705 35.06 34.77 18.69
C SER A 705 35.84 35.44 17.55
N TYR A 706 35.55 36.70 17.23
CA TYR A 706 36.27 37.49 16.22
C TYR A 706 37.62 38.02 16.71
N GLN A 707 37.77 38.34 17.99
CA GLN A 707 39.04 38.80 18.55
C GLN A 707 40.08 37.67 18.63
N ILE A 708 39.63 36.46 18.95
CA ILE A 708 40.45 35.23 18.95
C ILE A 708 40.95 34.90 17.53
N ILE A 709 40.11 35.10 16.51
CA ILE A 709 40.46 34.83 15.10
C ILE A 709 41.45 35.87 14.53
N LEU A 710 41.52 37.09 15.09
CA LEU A 710 42.33 38.20 14.57
C LEU A 710 43.65 38.43 15.31
N SER A 711 43.87 37.82 16.48
CA SER A 711 45.09 38.04 17.25
C SER A 711 46.28 37.27 16.68
N SER A 712 47.44 37.92 16.61
CA SER A 712 48.72 37.20 16.62
C SER A 712 48.79 36.30 17.85
N LYS A 713 49.74 35.36 17.82
CA LYS A 713 50.09 34.52 18.97
C LYS A 713 50.02 35.32 20.29
N ASN A 714 49.09 34.96 21.19
CA ASN A 714 48.78 35.69 22.41
C ASN A 714 48.16 34.74 23.46
N ASP A 715 48.99 34.35 24.43
CA ASP A 715 48.63 33.42 25.49
C ASP A 715 47.62 34.01 26.51
N GLU A 716 47.53 35.34 26.65
CA GLU A 716 46.57 36.01 27.57
C GLU A 716 45.12 35.83 27.12
N LEU A 717 44.87 35.75 25.80
CA LEU A 717 43.54 35.50 25.26
C LEU A 717 43.04 34.09 25.61
N PHE A 718 43.96 33.12 25.60
CA PHE A 718 43.64 31.76 26.04
C PHE A 718 43.28 31.74 27.53
N LEU A 719 44.11 32.34 28.38
CA LEU A 719 43.89 32.37 29.83
C LEU A 719 42.58 33.06 30.22
N THR A 720 42.25 34.17 29.55
CA THR A 720 41.08 34.99 29.89
C THR A 720 39.76 34.32 29.47
N TYR A 721 39.73 33.67 28.31
CA TYR A 721 38.47 33.28 27.68
C TYR A 721 38.19 31.79 27.66
N PHE A 722 39.22 30.94 27.78
CA PHE A 722 39.04 29.48 27.74
C PHE A 722 38.02 28.94 28.75
N PRO A 723 37.94 29.40 30.03
CA PRO A 723 37.00 28.85 31.00
C PRO A 723 35.51 29.05 30.66
N GLU A 724 35.15 30.19 30.09
CA GLU A 724 33.75 30.59 29.84
C GLU A 724 33.30 30.43 28.38
N SER A 725 34.19 29.96 27.50
CA SER A 725 33.94 29.83 26.06
C SER A 725 33.12 28.59 25.69
N THR A 726 32.44 28.65 24.55
CA THR A 726 31.77 27.48 23.94
C THR A 726 32.79 26.42 23.47
N ILE A 727 32.36 25.18 23.23
CA ILE A 727 33.24 24.08 22.76
C ILE A 727 34.00 24.48 21.49
N PHE A 728 33.31 25.12 20.54
CA PHE A 728 33.90 25.61 19.30
C PHE A 728 34.92 26.74 19.54
N GLU A 729 34.62 27.70 20.42
CA GLU A 729 35.53 28.79 20.76
C GLU A 729 36.78 28.30 21.51
N LYS A 730 36.61 27.32 22.42
CA LYS A 730 37.73 26.62 23.08
C LYS A 730 38.65 25.95 22.07
N TYR A 731 38.09 25.29 21.05
CA TYR A 731 38.88 24.70 19.97
C TYR A 731 39.69 25.77 19.20
N LEU A 732 39.07 26.90 18.86
CA LEU A 732 39.74 28.01 18.17
C LEU A 732 40.88 28.64 18.99
N LEU A 733 40.73 28.73 20.32
CA LEU A 733 41.74 29.31 21.20
C LEU A 733 43.09 28.57 21.14
N PHE A 734 43.13 27.27 20.85
CA PHE A 734 44.40 26.56 20.67
C PHE A 734 45.27 27.12 19.53
N SER A 735 44.66 27.76 18.54
CA SER A 735 45.40 28.33 17.40
C SER A 735 46.21 29.58 17.77
N VAL A 736 45.84 30.28 18.85
CA VAL A 736 46.49 31.53 19.29
C VAL A 736 47.64 31.33 20.28
N LEU A 737 47.91 30.10 20.72
CA LEU A 737 48.98 29.80 21.70
C LEU A 737 50.40 29.95 21.10
N GLU A 738 51.29 30.69 21.77
CA GLU A 738 52.71 30.84 21.39
C GLU A 738 53.65 30.01 22.27
N LYS A 739 53.60 30.23 23.59
CA LYS A 739 54.48 29.61 24.57
C LYS A 739 53.63 29.21 25.77
N PRO A 740 53.05 28.02 25.72
CA PRO A 740 52.01 27.67 26.65
C PRO A 740 52.57 27.59 28.09
N SER A 741 51.96 28.32 29.01
CA SER A 741 52.36 28.45 30.42
C SER A 741 51.79 27.32 31.29
N ASN A 742 52.30 27.15 32.51
CA ASN A 742 51.76 26.15 33.45
C ASN A 742 50.28 26.41 33.81
N GLU A 743 49.81 27.66 33.73
CA GLU A 743 48.39 28.00 33.94
C GLU A 743 47.51 27.48 32.79
N ILE A 744 48.00 27.57 31.55
CA ILE A 744 47.35 27.00 30.37
C ILE A 744 47.30 25.47 30.46
N LYS A 745 48.39 24.85 30.94
CA LYS A 745 48.45 23.39 31.22
C LYS A 745 47.29 22.98 32.15
N TYR A 746 47.09 23.74 33.24
CA TYR A 746 46.05 23.44 34.23
C TYR A 746 44.63 23.57 33.66
N LEU A 747 44.36 24.61 32.85
CA LEU A 747 43.06 24.76 32.18
C LEU A 747 42.76 23.61 31.21
N ILE A 748 43.74 23.19 30.42
CA ILE A 748 43.59 22.06 29.49
C ILE A 748 43.34 20.75 30.26
N GLN A 749 44.04 20.53 31.38
CA GLN A 749 43.84 19.35 32.23
C GLN A 749 42.43 19.28 32.82
N ASN A 750 41.91 20.40 33.33
CA ASN A 750 40.55 20.46 33.88
C ASN A 750 39.48 20.21 32.82
N GLU A 751 39.67 20.73 31.61
CA GLU A 751 38.74 20.51 30.50
C GLU A 751 38.72 19.04 30.06
N ILE A 752 39.88 18.37 30.04
CA ILE A 752 39.97 16.93 29.77
C ILE A 752 39.17 16.14 30.81
N ILE A 753 39.33 16.46 32.11
CA ILE A 753 38.58 15.79 33.18
C ILE A 753 37.07 15.99 32.97
N HIS A 754 36.65 17.24 32.73
CA HIS A 754 35.24 17.58 32.49
C HIS A 754 34.64 16.80 31.31
N ILE A 755 35.31 16.76 30.15
CA ILE A 755 34.83 16.01 28.98
C ILE A 755 34.79 14.50 29.25
N LEU A 756 35.74 13.97 30.02
CA LEU A 756 35.80 12.54 30.33
C LEU A 756 34.66 12.07 31.25
N GLU A 757 34.14 12.93 32.13
CA GLU A 757 32.99 12.64 33.01
C GLU A 757 31.66 12.48 32.25
N ILE A 758 31.58 12.96 31.00
CA ILE A 758 30.40 12.86 30.14
C ILE A 758 30.25 11.42 29.63
N LYS A 759 29.09 10.78 29.91
CA LYS A 759 28.81 9.37 29.60
C LYS A 759 28.75 9.07 28.09
N GLU A 760 28.09 9.92 27.31
CA GLU A 760 28.00 9.82 25.86
C GLU A 760 28.53 11.11 25.24
N LYS A 761 29.67 11.02 24.54
CA LYS A 761 30.40 12.18 24.01
C LYS A 761 29.91 12.48 22.59
N SER A 762 29.56 13.73 22.34
CA SER A 762 29.31 14.27 21.02
C SER A 762 30.61 14.36 20.20
N LYS A 763 30.47 14.45 18.88
CA LYS A 763 31.61 14.58 17.96
C LYS A 763 32.44 15.85 18.23
N GLU A 764 31.81 16.94 18.66
CA GLU A 764 32.49 18.20 19.00
C GLU A 764 33.34 18.06 20.27
N GLU A 765 32.84 17.34 21.27
CA GLU A 765 33.59 17.03 22.50
C GLU A 765 34.79 16.12 22.22
N ILE A 766 34.65 15.17 21.31
CA ILE A 766 35.76 14.33 20.85
C ILE A 766 36.83 15.20 20.16
N ILE A 767 36.44 16.11 19.26
CA ILE A 767 37.37 17.01 18.56
C ILE A 767 38.09 17.95 19.54
N LEU A 768 37.37 18.53 20.51
CA LEU A 768 37.98 19.37 21.54
C LEU A 768 38.95 18.57 22.42
N LEU A 769 38.59 17.33 22.77
CA LEU A 769 39.46 16.42 23.52
C LEU A 769 40.77 16.13 22.78
N GLU A 770 40.70 15.90 21.46
CA GLU A 770 41.89 15.73 20.62
C GLU A 770 42.76 17.01 20.60
N ALA A 771 42.15 18.19 20.46
CA ALA A 771 42.87 19.46 20.52
C ALA A 771 43.56 19.68 21.88
N CYS A 772 42.90 19.32 22.99
CA CYS A 772 43.49 19.34 24.32
C CYS A 772 44.70 18.39 24.43
N TYR A 773 44.62 17.18 23.88
CA TYR A 773 45.76 16.25 23.86
C TYR A 773 46.92 16.77 23.00
N TYR A 774 46.64 17.35 21.84
CA TYR A 774 47.67 18.01 21.03
C TYR A 774 48.29 19.20 21.74
N GLY A 775 47.50 20.02 22.44
CA GLY A 775 47.97 21.11 23.27
C GLY A 775 48.95 20.64 24.36
N LEU A 776 48.64 19.51 25.01
CA LEU A 776 49.51 18.93 26.05
C LEU A 776 50.84 18.41 25.51
N LEU A 777 50.92 17.99 24.24
CA LEU A 777 52.19 17.64 23.61
C LEU A 777 53.17 18.82 23.61
N HIS A 778 52.72 20.08 23.67
CA HIS A 778 53.62 21.23 23.68
C HIS A 778 54.34 21.45 25.03
N PHE A 779 53.97 20.71 26.08
CA PHE A 779 54.63 20.75 27.39
C PHE A 779 55.58 19.56 27.58
N ASN A 780 56.66 19.76 28.36
CA ASN A 780 57.69 18.73 28.60
C ASN A 780 57.36 17.75 29.73
N ASP A 781 56.20 17.88 30.37
CA ASP A 781 55.82 17.18 31.60
C ASP A 781 54.63 16.22 31.33
N ILE A 782 54.91 15.22 30.49
CA ILE A 782 53.92 14.35 29.81
C ILE A 782 53.46 13.18 30.69
N GLU A 783 54.22 12.82 31.73
CA GLU A 783 53.98 11.63 32.54
C GLU A 783 52.71 11.72 33.40
N GLU A 784 52.45 12.89 33.99
CA GLU A 784 51.26 13.17 34.80
C GLU A 784 49.96 13.11 33.96
N VAL A 785 50.05 13.52 32.69
CA VAL A 785 48.96 13.49 31.70
C VAL A 785 48.67 12.05 31.26
N MET A 786 49.71 11.23 31.08
CA MET A 786 49.57 9.82 30.71
C MET A 786 48.84 9.02 31.79
N VAL A 787 49.07 9.31 33.08
CA VAL A 787 48.35 8.67 34.20
C VAL A 787 46.86 9.00 34.17
N LEU A 788 46.51 10.26 33.90
CA LEU A 788 45.13 10.75 33.79
C LEU A 788 44.36 10.12 32.61
N ILE A 789 45.03 9.94 31.47
CA ILE A 789 44.45 9.41 30.24
C ILE A 789 44.27 7.87 30.28
N ASN A 790 45.17 7.14 30.94
CA ASN A 790 45.14 5.67 31.01
C ASN A 790 43.88 5.13 31.72
N ALA A 791 43.31 5.93 32.64
CA ALA A 791 42.14 5.57 33.42
C ALA A 791 40.81 5.62 32.64
N LEU A 792 40.69 6.39 31.54
CA LEU A 792 39.36 6.84 31.08
C LEU A 792 39.06 6.79 29.56
N VAL A 793 40.00 6.42 28.67
CA VAL A 793 39.78 6.56 27.20
C VAL A 793 39.72 5.23 26.42
N LYS A 794 38.76 5.11 25.49
CA LYS A 794 38.66 4.01 24.48
C LYS A 794 38.77 4.47 23.01
N GLU A 795 38.85 5.77 22.71
CA GLU A 795 38.37 6.27 21.39
C GLU A 795 39.35 7.05 20.49
N SER A 796 40.67 7.17 20.77
CA SER A 796 41.60 7.72 19.77
C SER A 796 43.03 7.14 19.89
N ASN A 797 43.21 5.93 19.37
CA ASN A 797 44.42 5.13 19.56
C ASN A 797 45.68 5.75 18.92
N TYR A 798 45.52 6.57 17.87
CA TYR A 798 46.63 7.25 17.17
C TYR A 798 47.30 8.33 18.02
N ILE A 799 46.52 9.20 18.65
CA ILE A 799 47.03 10.32 19.46
C ILE A 799 47.66 9.80 20.76
N LEU A 800 47.09 8.74 21.34
CA LEU A 800 47.65 8.03 22.50
C LEU A 800 49.05 7.45 22.21
N LEU A 801 49.27 6.96 21.00
CA LEU A 801 50.56 6.44 20.57
C LEU A 801 51.59 7.58 20.36
N LEU A 802 51.17 8.72 19.79
CA LEU A 802 52.02 9.91 19.67
C LEU A 802 52.43 10.49 21.02
N LEU A 803 51.50 10.55 21.98
CA LEU A 803 51.77 10.92 23.38
C LEU A 803 52.78 9.97 24.02
N SER A 804 52.62 8.66 23.81
CA SER A 804 53.56 7.64 24.30
C SER A 804 54.96 7.81 23.72
N ILE A 805 55.07 8.04 22.40
CA ILE A 805 56.34 8.30 21.71
C ILE A 805 57.04 9.53 22.31
N LYS A 806 56.30 10.63 22.49
CA LYS A 806 56.86 11.87 23.04
C LYS A 806 57.25 11.71 24.51
N ASN A 807 56.49 10.94 25.29
CA ASN A 807 56.83 10.58 26.67
C ASN A 807 58.17 9.85 26.74
N ILE A 808 58.38 8.83 25.89
CA ILE A 808 59.64 8.07 25.83
C ILE A 808 60.82 8.97 25.41
N LEU A 809 60.60 9.87 24.44
CA LEU A 809 61.65 10.81 24.00
C LEU A 809 62.09 11.76 25.12
N ASN A 810 61.17 12.12 26.02
CA ASN A 810 61.41 12.96 27.19
C ASN A 810 61.89 12.19 28.43
N GLY A 811 62.08 10.86 28.33
CA GLY A 811 62.62 10.03 29.42
C GLY A 811 61.58 9.42 30.36
N GLY A 812 60.28 9.54 30.06
CA GLY A 812 59.20 8.89 30.81
C GLY A 812 59.08 7.40 30.50
N GLU A 813 58.53 6.63 31.44
CA GLU A 813 58.51 5.15 31.35
C GLU A 813 57.17 4.55 30.88
N THR A 814 56.11 5.36 30.80
CA THR A 814 54.74 4.90 30.54
C THR A 814 54.38 4.90 29.06
N VAL A 815 53.77 3.80 28.58
CA VAL A 815 53.30 3.61 27.19
C VAL A 815 51.86 3.12 27.20
N ILE A 816 50.97 3.74 26.42
CA ILE A 816 49.55 3.37 26.31
C ILE A 816 49.28 2.83 24.90
N ARG A 817 48.81 1.58 24.82
CA ARG A 817 48.35 0.95 23.58
C ARG A 817 46.96 0.36 23.75
N ARG A 818 46.01 0.79 22.92
CA ARG A 818 44.69 0.18 22.74
C ARG A 818 44.37 0.14 21.24
N GLY A 819 43.68 -0.90 20.77
CA GLY A 819 43.24 -1.05 19.37
C GLY A 819 44.34 -1.18 18.31
N LYS A 820 43.94 -1.16 17.03
CA LYS A 820 44.85 -1.17 15.87
C LYS A 820 45.19 0.27 15.46
N VAL A 821 46.47 0.55 15.23
CA VAL A 821 47.01 1.84 14.76
C VAL A 821 47.94 1.56 13.58
N ASP A 822 48.33 2.61 12.87
CA ASP A 822 49.36 2.58 11.83
C ASP A 822 50.64 1.85 12.29
N LEU A 823 51.05 0.86 11.48
CA LEU A 823 52.17 -0.03 11.75
C LEU A 823 53.50 0.71 11.84
N GLU A 824 53.69 1.81 11.11
CA GLU A 824 54.93 2.58 11.12
C GLU A 824 55.13 3.30 12.44
N LEU A 825 54.06 3.87 13.00
CA LEU A 825 54.06 4.51 14.31
C LEU A 825 54.27 3.49 15.43
N GLU A 826 53.65 2.31 15.33
CA GLU A 826 53.90 1.21 16.28
C GLU A 826 55.37 0.74 16.22
N ARG A 827 55.96 0.63 15.01
CA ARG A 827 57.38 0.31 14.83
C ARG A 827 58.29 1.38 15.43
N MET A 828 57.97 2.66 15.22
CA MET A 828 58.76 3.78 15.74
C MET A 828 58.72 3.81 17.28
N CYS A 829 57.54 3.65 17.89
CA CYS A 829 57.39 3.57 19.34
C CYS A 829 58.18 2.37 19.91
N TYR A 830 58.07 1.20 19.28
CA TYR A 830 58.82 0.00 19.69
C TYR A 830 60.34 0.18 19.64
N GLN A 831 60.85 0.76 18.55
CA GLN A 831 62.29 1.03 18.41
C GLN A 831 62.77 2.03 19.47
N LEU A 832 61.98 3.07 19.76
CA LEU A 832 62.29 4.05 20.79
C LEU A 832 62.31 3.43 22.19
N MET A 833 61.33 2.59 22.53
CA MET A 833 61.31 1.81 23.79
C MET A 833 62.58 0.96 23.92
N LYS A 834 62.98 0.27 22.86
CA LYS A 834 64.18 -0.59 22.84
C LYS A 834 65.48 0.20 23.00
N VAL A 835 65.61 1.36 22.35
CA VAL A 835 66.80 2.22 22.43
C VAL A 835 66.92 2.89 23.78
N LYS A 836 65.80 3.31 24.38
CA LYS A 836 65.77 4.00 25.67
C LYS A 836 65.72 3.06 26.88
N GLY A 837 65.54 1.76 26.66
CA GLY A 837 65.47 0.76 27.74
C GLY A 837 64.18 0.81 28.55
N VAL A 838 63.08 1.27 27.94
CA VAL A 838 61.79 1.54 28.59
C VAL A 838 60.80 0.42 28.29
N GLY A 839 60.17 -0.14 29.33
CA GLY A 839 59.16 -1.20 29.23
C GLY A 839 59.62 -2.56 29.75
N ASN A 840 58.70 -3.38 30.28
CA ASN A 840 59.07 -4.67 30.85
C ASN A 840 59.38 -5.71 29.75
N ASN A 841 60.18 -6.73 30.09
CA ASN A 841 60.61 -7.80 29.16
C ASN A 841 59.46 -8.61 28.53
N ARG A 842 58.23 -8.48 29.04
CA ARG A 842 57.03 -9.15 28.52
C ARG A 842 56.35 -8.28 27.46
N GLU A 843 56.16 -6.99 27.73
CA GLU A 843 55.62 -5.99 26.78
C GLU A 843 56.50 -5.89 25.53
N MET A 844 57.83 -5.81 25.69
CA MET A 844 58.74 -5.80 24.54
C MET A 844 58.68 -7.07 23.69
N ARG A 845 58.34 -8.22 24.30
CA ARG A 845 58.14 -9.49 23.57
C ARG A 845 56.81 -9.54 22.84
N GLU A 846 55.75 -8.99 23.41
CA GLU A 846 54.43 -8.92 22.76
C GLU A 846 54.44 -7.96 21.56
N TRP A 847 55.09 -6.81 21.69
CA TRP A 847 55.29 -5.88 20.56
C TRP A 847 56.19 -6.47 19.48
N GLY A 848 57.27 -7.16 19.86
CA GLY A 848 58.15 -7.84 18.92
C GLY A 848 57.46 -8.96 18.14
N LYS A 849 56.55 -9.73 18.77
CA LYS A 849 55.75 -10.76 18.08
C LYS A 849 54.76 -10.17 17.08
N LEU A 850 54.05 -9.11 17.45
CA LEU A 850 53.06 -8.48 16.56
C LEU A 850 53.72 -7.85 15.33
N LEU A 851 54.88 -7.21 15.49
CA LEU A 851 55.61 -6.57 14.39
C LEU A 851 56.42 -7.54 13.52
N SER A 852 56.60 -8.80 13.94
CA SER A 852 57.30 -9.85 13.19
C SER A 852 56.38 -10.81 12.42
N ILE A 853 55.07 -10.70 12.57
CA ILE A 853 54.08 -11.52 11.84
C ILE A 853 53.80 -10.96 10.42
N GLU A 854 54.24 -9.74 10.11
CA GLU A 854 54.08 -9.10 8.78
C GLU A 854 55.43 -8.86 8.05
N ASN A 855 56.40 -9.76 8.24
CA ASN A 855 57.60 -9.84 7.40
C ASN A 855 57.68 -11.19 6.68
#